data_AF-A0A6J7IC94-F1
#
_entry.id   AF-A0A6J7IC94-F1
#
_cell.length_a   1.000
_cell.length_b   1.000
_cell.length_c   1.000
_cell.angle_alpha   90.00
_cell.angle_beta   90.00
_cell.angle_gamma   90.00
#
_symmetry.space_group_name_H-M   'P 1'
#
loop_
_entity.id
_entity.type
_entity.pdbx_description
1 polymer ?
#
loop_
_entity_poly.entity_id
_entity_poly.type
_entity_poly.pdbx_seq_one_letter_code
_entity_poly.pdbx_strand_id
1 'polypeptide(L)'
;MRVGVAGASWSIAGSFARGLLPRSPIDQAVATGVVAATNYQLSATAWAVVEALASRPGRRPNLPATIAVAGAAIAGGLTASAVGQRLAQTSMPAAALSAAGRRFAFIGLAGLAGAVADDVLIKRLKWQPGLDTTLVPSILTGTAVAGFTVLAASRRASKYGIIEPDRHRVQSANGRALAQAAVVGVGSSLALTGLTLGEQFAARGLERLLSRTVHRETGAIGSLIAHTTVLAAMGAVGAFGLHQITERIQKRDDIVEPAYPAPPTNPHVSSGPLSAMPFDALGKEGRRFVLMTLTAADITHVMHEDALEPVRVVGGYGSASTIEDRSRMILDDMKAVGAFDRSLIAVAAPTGVGYFNYTVAEALEYLTRGNCASVVPQYALVPSALALARTHEGCLLTRLVLEGIKEHSATLPTNKRPRVVLIGESLGALVALDVATLPGPYVGVPALDHLGVSGGMYLGVPFLTEFWMRWREHPAAIDPQGRVELVAEPDEASPIAPSTVRHLMIVHHDDPVNMYSFKMVLQPPWWMGPPATRPPLVPRETKFRPITTFVLTTMDLKNAMQSKPGTFVRLGHDYRIEARVGLERSFGLASSPEQAEAIETALRQRETTWAARRMVARKMDRARRSIEKTLAQWGAPAIDVADLDPAQLGDLPGAFARLANLSGPPGS
;
A
#
# COMPACT_ATOMS: atom_id res chain seq x y z
N MET A 1 14.85 -31.45 1.99
CA MET A 1 15.83 -30.58 2.67
C MET A 1 16.84 -29.93 1.72
N ARG A 2 17.80 -30.66 1.13
CA ARG A 2 18.94 -30.08 0.37
C ARG A 2 18.53 -29.13 -0.76
N VAL A 3 17.61 -29.58 -1.61
CA VAL A 3 17.05 -28.76 -2.70
C VAL A 3 16.29 -27.54 -2.17
N GLY A 4 15.65 -27.67 -1.01
CA GLY A 4 15.06 -26.54 -0.28
C GLY A 4 16.11 -25.50 0.12
N VAL A 5 17.21 -25.93 0.74
CA VAL A 5 18.32 -25.03 1.14
C VAL A 5 18.92 -24.33 -0.07
N ALA A 6 19.20 -25.07 -1.14
CA ALA A 6 19.67 -24.47 -2.39
C ALA A 6 18.69 -23.42 -2.94
N GLY A 7 17.38 -23.71 -2.88
CA GLY A 7 16.32 -22.77 -3.26
C GLY A 7 16.28 -21.50 -2.42
N ALA A 8 16.42 -21.62 -1.10
CA ALA A 8 16.52 -20.49 -0.19
C ALA A 8 17.74 -19.63 -0.53
N SER A 9 18.93 -20.24 -0.62
CA SER A 9 20.18 -19.56 -0.95
C SER A 9 20.11 -18.83 -2.30
N TRP A 10 19.54 -19.46 -3.34
CA TRP A 10 19.33 -18.83 -4.64
C TRP A 10 18.45 -17.58 -4.54
N SER A 11 17.40 -17.64 -3.73
CA SER A 11 16.40 -16.58 -3.63
C SER A 11 16.89 -15.32 -2.90
N ILE A 12 17.92 -15.44 -2.05
CA ILE A 12 18.50 -14.29 -1.32
C ILE A 12 18.99 -13.23 -2.30
N ALA A 13 19.75 -13.57 -3.33
CA ALA A 13 20.17 -12.58 -4.32
C ALA A 13 18.98 -11.91 -5.04
N GLY A 14 17.87 -12.63 -5.20
CA GLY A 14 16.63 -12.09 -5.74
C GLY A 14 15.94 -11.08 -4.82
N SER A 15 16.02 -11.23 -3.50
CA SER A 15 15.42 -10.29 -2.54
C SER A 15 16.14 -8.93 -2.53
N PHE A 16 17.39 -8.87 -3.00
CA PHE A 16 18.14 -7.61 -3.17
C PHE A 16 17.92 -6.96 -4.55
N ALA A 17 16.96 -7.42 -5.34
CA ALA A 17 16.56 -6.72 -6.56
C ALA A 17 16.01 -5.32 -6.22
N ARG A 18 16.29 -4.33 -7.06
CA ARG A 18 15.71 -2.98 -6.91
C ARG A 18 14.20 -3.06 -7.12
N GLY A 19 13.45 -2.53 -6.16
CA GLY A 19 12.01 -2.26 -6.26
C GLY A 19 11.76 -0.86 -6.81
N LEU A 20 10.55 -0.35 -6.62
CA LEU A 20 10.17 1.01 -7.00
C LEU A 20 10.75 2.05 -6.01
N LEU A 21 10.86 1.66 -4.74
CA LEU A 21 11.32 2.54 -3.66
C LEU A 21 12.48 1.90 -2.87
N PRO A 22 13.35 2.72 -2.27
CA PRO A 22 14.43 2.22 -1.42
C PRO A 22 13.85 1.62 -0.13
N ARG A 23 14.40 0.48 0.30
CA ARG A 23 13.96 -0.20 1.54
C ARG A 23 14.85 0.17 2.72
N SER A 24 14.27 0.26 3.91
CA SER A 24 15.08 0.30 5.14
C SER A 24 15.81 -1.05 5.33
N PRO A 25 16.93 -1.09 6.08
CA PRO A 25 17.62 -2.35 6.35
C PRO A 25 16.72 -3.40 7.03
N ILE A 26 15.81 -2.96 7.89
CA ILE A 26 14.83 -3.82 8.57
C ILE A 26 13.86 -4.41 7.53
N ASP A 27 13.29 -3.59 6.65
CA ASP A 27 12.36 -4.05 5.61
C ASP A 27 13.03 -5.01 4.63
N GLN A 28 14.29 -4.74 4.27
CA GLN A 28 15.09 -5.64 3.43
C GLN A 28 15.27 -7.00 4.11
N ALA A 29 15.57 -7.02 5.41
CA ALA A 29 15.78 -8.27 6.13
C ALA A 29 14.47 -9.08 6.26
N VAL A 30 13.35 -8.43 6.56
CA VAL A 30 12.02 -9.06 6.56
C VAL A 30 11.69 -9.63 5.17
N ALA A 31 11.85 -8.85 4.11
CA ALA A 31 11.61 -9.31 2.74
C ALA A 31 12.48 -10.53 2.39
N THR A 32 13.74 -10.51 2.80
CA THR A 32 14.69 -11.61 2.55
C THR A 32 14.28 -12.86 3.31
N GLY A 33 13.87 -12.75 4.58
CA GLY A 33 13.36 -13.87 5.37
C GLY A 33 12.13 -14.52 4.74
N VAL A 34 11.12 -13.71 4.36
CA VAL A 34 9.89 -14.20 3.72
C VAL A 34 10.19 -14.88 2.38
N VAL A 35 11.03 -14.26 1.55
CA VAL A 35 11.42 -14.80 0.24
C VAL A 35 12.19 -16.12 0.39
N ALA A 36 13.17 -16.18 1.30
CA ALA A 36 13.98 -17.37 1.52
C ALA A 36 13.16 -18.54 2.09
N ALA A 37 12.32 -18.28 3.09
CA ALA A 37 11.46 -19.31 3.69
C ALA A 37 10.47 -19.88 2.65
N THR A 38 9.84 -19.01 1.86
CA THR A 38 8.90 -19.45 0.82
C THR A 38 9.60 -20.24 -0.29
N ASN A 39 10.78 -19.79 -0.72
CA ASN A 39 11.56 -20.51 -1.74
C ASN A 39 12.12 -21.83 -1.22
N TYR A 40 12.44 -21.95 0.07
CA TYR A 40 12.77 -23.21 0.70
C TYR A 40 11.62 -24.21 0.53
N GLN A 41 10.42 -23.82 1.00
CA GLN A 41 9.28 -24.74 1.05
C GLN A 41 8.86 -25.19 -0.35
N LEU A 42 8.81 -24.25 -1.29
CA LEU A 42 8.45 -24.55 -2.68
C LEU A 42 9.46 -25.48 -3.34
N SER A 43 10.77 -25.24 -3.14
CA SER A 43 11.80 -26.09 -3.73
C SER A 43 11.85 -27.48 -3.08
N ALA A 44 11.64 -27.58 -1.76
CA ALA A 44 11.56 -28.86 -1.06
C ALA A 44 10.36 -29.68 -1.53
N THR A 45 9.18 -29.06 -1.60
CA THR A 45 7.94 -29.72 -2.04
C THR A 45 8.03 -30.14 -3.51
N ALA A 46 8.52 -29.27 -4.39
CA ALA A 46 8.67 -29.59 -5.80
C ALA A 46 9.66 -30.74 -6.02
N TRP A 47 10.76 -30.80 -5.25
CA TRP A 47 11.68 -31.93 -5.32
C TRP A 47 11.04 -33.24 -4.84
N ALA A 48 10.21 -33.20 -3.79
CA ALA A 48 9.48 -34.38 -3.33
C ALA A 48 8.52 -34.92 -4.41
N VAL A 49 7.89 -34.05 -5.21
CA VAL A 49 7.10 -34.46 -6.39
C VAL A 49 7.98 -35.21 -7.39
N VAL A 50 9.16 -34.65 -7.70
CA VAL A 50 10.11 -35.23 -8.65
C VAL A 50 10.61 -36.60 -8.17
N GLU A 51 10.98 -36.73 -6.89
CA GLU A 51 11.39 -38.01 -6.30
C GLU A 51 10.25 -39.04 -6.28
N ALA A 52 9.03 -38.63 -5.96
CA ALA A 52 7.87 -39.52 -5.93
C ALA A 52 7.61 -40.12 -7.32
N LEU A 53 7.64 -39.29 -8.37
CA LEU A 53 7.51 -39.74 -9.77
C LEU A 53 8.65 -40.68 -10.21
N ALA A 54 9.84 -40.54 -9.62
CA ALA A 54 11.02 -41.36 -9.90
C ALA A 54 11.06 -42.68 -9.12
N SER A 55 10.13 -42.90 -8.20
CA SER A 55 10.24 -43.95 -7.17
C SER A 55 9.14 -44.99 -7.30
N ARG A 56 9.47 -46.23 -6.88
CA ARG A 56 8.45 -47.23 -6.59
C ARG A 56 7.85 -46.97 -5.19
N PRO A 57 6.60 -47.36 -4.93
CA PRO A 57 6.00 -47.25 -3.60
C PRO A 57 6.93 -47.82 -2.52
N GLY A 58 7.16 -47.03 -1.46
CA GLY A 58 8.04 -47.40 -0.35
C GLY A 58 9.55 -47.32 -0.62
N ARG A 59 10.00 -46.78 -1.76
CA ARG A 59 11.43 -46.60 -2.06
C ARG A 59 11.77 -45.14 -2.36
N ARG A 60 13.08 -44.86 -2.42
CA ARG A 60 13.66 -43.61 -2.94
C ARG A 60 14.49 -43.92 -4.19
N PRO A 61 14.63 -42.97 -5.14
CA PRO A 61 15.37 -43.21 -6.38
C PRO A 61 16.86 -43.46 -6.10
N ASN A 62 17.46 -44.38 -6.87
CA ASN A 62 18.91 -44.58 -6.89
C ASN A 62 19.59 -43.52 -7.77
N LEU A 63 20.93 -43.45 -7.76
CA LEU A 63 21.66 -42.40 -8.49
C LEU A 63 21.30 -42.31 -9.99
N PRO A 64 21.25 -43.40 -10.77
CA PRO A 64 20.82 -43.32 -12.17
C PRO A 64 19.39 -42.79 -12.35
N ALA A 65 18.44 -43.23 -11.52
CA ALA A 65 17.06 -42.73 -11.56
C ALA A 65 17.00 -41.23 -11.20
N THR A 66 17.76 -40.80 -10.20
CA THR A 66 17.84 -39.39 -9.81
C THR A 66 18.43 -38.52 -10.93
N ILE A 67 19.48 -38.99 -11.61
CA ILE A 67 20.07 -38.27 -12.76
C ILE A 67 19.05 -38.17 -13.90
N ALA A 68 18.39 -39.27 -14.26
CA ALA A 68 17.42 -39.30 -15.35
C ALA A 68 16.25 -38.33 -15.09
N VAL A 69 15.68 -38.38 -13.89
CA VAL A 69 14.53 -37.55 -13.55
C VAL A 69 14.93 -36.08 -13.33
N ALA A 70 16.12 -35.80 -12.77
CA ALA A 70 16.66 -34.45 -12.72
C ALA A 70 16.86 -33.87 -14.12
N GLY A 71 17.39 -34.65 -15.07
CA GLY A 71 17.52 -34.26 -16.47
C GLY A 71 16.17 -33.95 -17.13
N ALA A 72 15.17 -34.80 -16.91
CA ALA A 72 13.80 -34.57 -17.38
C ALA A 72 13.19 -33.28 -16.79
N ALA A 73 13.40 -33.03 -15.48
CA ALA A 73 12.94 -31.81 -14.82
C ALA A 73 13.62 -30.54 -15.39
N ILE A 74 14.91 -30.62 -15.74
CA ILE A 74 15.65 -29.54 -16.40
C ILE A 74 15.08 -29.26 -17.79
N ALA A 75 15.05 -30.28 -18.65
CA ALA A 75 14.61 -30.12 -20.04
C ALA A 75 13.13 -29.70 -20.12
N GLY A 76 12.24 -30.43 -19.44
CA GLY A 76 10.82 -30.11 -19.39
C GLY A 76 10.55 -28.75 -18.75
N GLY A 77 11.26 -28.41 -17.68
CA GLY A 77 11.13 -27.13 -16.99
C GLY A 77 11.55 -25.93 -17.85
N LEU A 78 12.67 -26.02 -18.57
CA LEU A 78 13.12 -24.98 -19.49
C LEU A 78 12.14 -24.79 -20.66
N THR A 79 11.62 -25.89 -21.23
CA THR A 79 10.61 -25.84 -22.30
C THR A 79 9.31 -25.20 -21.81
N ALA A 80 8.76 -25.65 -20.68
CA ALA A 80 7.57 -25.06 -20.08
C ALA A 80 7.77 -23.57 -19.75
N SER A 81 8.95 -23.20 -19.25
CA SER A 81 9.33 -21.80 -19.03
C SER A 81 9.26 -20.98 -20.30
N ALA A 82 9.89 -21.46 -21.38
CA ALA A 82 9.97 -20.75 -22.65
C ALA A 82 8.60 -20.59 -23.32
N VAL A 83 7.76 -21.63 -23.28
CA VAL A 83 6.39 -21.59 -23.80
C VAL A 83 5.53 -20.62 -22.98
N GLY A 84 5.47 -20.80 -21.66
CA GLY A 84 4.62 -20.00 -20.79
C GLY A 84 5.02 -18.52 -20.77
N GLN A 85 6.32 -18.20 -20.88
CA GLN A 85 6.80 -16.83 -20.78
C GLN A 85 6.24 -15.91 -21.89
N ARG A 86 5.92 -16.45 -23.07
CA ARG A 86 5.41 -15.68 -24.21
C ARG A 86 4.07 -15.01 -23.92
N LEU A 87 3.22 -15.65 -23.11
CA LEU A 87 1.88 -15.19 -22.76
C LEU A 87 1.75 -14.85 -21.27
N ALA A 88 2.86 -14.87 -20.52
CA ALA A 88 2.83 -14.72 -19.08
C ALA A 88 2.25 -13.37 -18.63
N GLN A 89 2.37 -12.29 -19.41
CA GLN A 89 1.80 -10.99 -19.02
C GLN A 89 0.28 -10.91 -19.17
N THR A 90 -0.32 -11.70 -20.06
CA THR A 90 -1.76 -11.65 -20.37
C THR A 90 -2.54 -12.87 -19.87
N SER A 91 -1.86 -13.97 -19.52
CA SER A 91 -2.49 -15.22 -19.10
C SER A 91 -1.89 -15.77 -17.82
N MET A 92 -2.71 -15.85 -16.76
CA MET A 92 -2.32 -16.42 -15.47
C MET A 92 -1.91 -17.91 -15.58
N PRO A 93 -2.61 -18.78 -16.34
CA PRO A 93 -2.12 -20.13 -16.59
C PRO A 93 -0.74 -20.18 -17.27
N ALA A 94 -0.48 -19.31 -18.25
CA ALA A 94 0.83 -19.25 -18.92
C ALA A 94 1.93 -18.75 -17.97
N ALA A 95 1.61 -17.78 -17.11
CA ALA A 95 2.52 -17.30 -16.07
C ALA A 95 2.83 -18.40 -15.05
N ALA A 96 1.82 -19.16 -14.61
CA ALA A 96 1.97 -20.29 -13.72
C ALA A 96 2.85 -21.38 -14.35
N LEU A 97 2.61 -21.73 -15.62
CA LEU A 97 3.44 -22.68 -16.38
C LEU A 97 4.89 -22.19 -16.46
N SER A 98 5.10 -20.90 -16.74
CA SER A 98 6.45 -20.32 -16.82
C SER A 98 7.17 -20.33 -15.47
N ALA A 99 6.46 -19.98 -14.39
CA ALA A 99 6.97 -19.98 -13.03
C ALA A 99 7.33 -21.39 -12.56
N ALA A 100 6.43 -22.35 -12.78
CA ALA A 100 6.63 -23.76 -12.47
C ALA A 100 7.80 -24.32 -13.29
N GLY A 101 7.85 -24.08 -14.60
CA GLY A 101 8.94 -24.54 -15.47
C GLY A 101 10.32 -24.07 -14.99
N ARG A 102 10.48 -22.78 -14.68
CA ARG A 102 11.73 -22.24 -14.11
C ARG A 102 12.08 -22.89 -12.77
N ARG A 103 11.08 -23.18 -11.94
CA ARG A 103 11.26 -23.86 -10.66
C ARG A 103 11.74 -25.30 -10.87
N PHE A 104 11.07 -26.08 -11.71
CA PHE A 104 11.44 -27.46 -12.04
C PHE A 104 12.83 -27.56 -12.65
N ALA A 105 13.21 -26.61 -13.51
CA ALA A 105 14.56 -26.56 -14.04
C ALA A 105 15.61 -26.33 -12.95
N PHE A 106 15.36 -25.37 -12.05
CA PHE A 106 16.24 -25.12 -10.92
C PHE A 106 16.35 -26.31 -9.97
N ILE A 107 15.22 -26.93 -9.59
CA ILE A 107 15.25 -28.05 -8.64
C ILE A 107 15.88 -29.30 -9.25
N GLY A 108 15.77 -29.53 -10.57
CA GLY A 108 16.51 -30.58 -11.27
C GLY A 108 18.02 -30.36 -11.17
N LEU A 109 18.51 -29.14 -11.41
CA LEU A 109 19.92 -28.79 -11.22
C LEU A 109 20.38 -29.01 -9.77
N ALA A 110 19.60 -28.54 -8.79
CA ALA A 110 19.94 -28.68 -7.38
C ALA A 110 19.92 -30.13 -6.91
N GLY A 111 18.96 -30.93 -7.38
CA GLY A 111 18.86 -32.36 -7.10
C GLY A 111 20.02 -33.14 -7.70
N LEU A 112 20.39 -32.86 -8.95
CA LEU A 112 21.56 -33.44 -9.61
C LEU A 112 22.85 -33.12 -8.85
N ALA A 113 23.07 -31.84 -8.52
CA ALA A 113 24.24 -31.40 -7.76
C ALA A 113 24.32 -32.10 -6.40
N GLY A 114 23.19 -32.22 -5.69
CA GLY A 114 23.11 -32.93 -4.42
C GLY A 114 23.44 -34.42 -4.54
N ALA A 115 22.93 -35.09 -5.58
CA ALA A 115 23.19 -36.51 -5.83
C ALA A 115 24.66 -36.79 -6.21
N VAL A 116 25.27 -35.91 -7.01
CA VAL A 116 26.70 -35.99 -7.34
C VAL A 116 27.56 -35.75 -6.10
N ALA A 117 27.21 -34.76 -5.26
CA ALA A 117 27.91 -34.51 -4.01
C ALA A 117 27.86 -35.72 -3.07
N ASP A 118 26.72 -36.42 -2.98
CA ASP A 118 26.61 -37.66 -2.19
C ASP A 118 27.48 -38.79 -2.72
N ASP A 119 27.48 -39.00 -4.04
CA ASP A 119 28.32 -40.03 -4.65
C ASP A 119 29.81 -39.76 -4.40
N VAL A 120 30.23 -38.50 -4.56
CA VAL A 120 31.64 -38.14 -4.40
C VAL A 120 32.06 -38.08 -2.93
N LEU A 121 31.42 -37.25 -2.11
CA LEU A 121 31.86 -36.99 -0.74
C LEU A 121 31.63 -38.19 0.19
N ILE A 122 30.44 -38.80 0.12
CA ILE A 122 30.04 -39.85 1.07
C ILE A 122 30.45 -41.23 0.56
N LYS A 123 30.19 -41.56 -0.72
CA LYS A 123 30.45 -42.93 -1.20
C LYS A 123 31.90 -43.15 -1.63
N ARG A 124 32.46 -42.26 -2.46
CA ARG A 124 33.81 -42.42 -3.00
C ARG A 124 34.89 -41.96 -2.02
N LEU A 125 34.73 -40.76 -1.45
CA LEU A 125 35.69 -40.18 -0.50
C LEU A 125 35.46 -40.64 0.96
N LYS A 126 34.36 -41.35 1.24
CA LYS A 126 34.03 -41.94 2.54
C LYS A 126 33.99 -40.93 3.71
N TRP A 127 33.65 -39.68 3.43
CA TRP A 127 33.45 -38.68 4.48
C TRP A 127 32.18 -39.01 5.27
N GLN A 128 32.19 -38.67 6.57
CA GLN A 128 31.04 -38.90 7.43
C GLN A 128 29.88 -37.95 7.05
N PRO A 129 28.62 -38.43 7.04
CA PRO A 129 27.47 -37.56 6.86
C PRO A 129 27.39 -36.51 7.98
N GLY A 130 27.50 -35.24 7.61
CA GLY A 130 27.55 -34.08 8.50
C GLY A 130 26.98 -32.83 7.81
N LEU A 131 26.95 -31.69 8.50
CA LEU A 131 26.44 -30.45 7.92
C LEU A 131 27.31 -29.98 6.73
N ASP A 132 28.61 -30.22 6.82
CA ASP A 132 29.63 -29.98 5.81
C ASP A 132 29.44 -30.84 4.55
N THR A 133 29.09 -32.12 4.67
CA THR A 133 28.88 -33.00 3.51
C THR A 133 27.48 -32.93 2.92
N THR A 134 26.52 -32.32 3.63
CA THR A 134 25.11 -32.29 3.21
C THR A 134 24.55 -30.89 2.90
N LEU A 135 24.82 -29.90 3.76
CA LEU A 135 24.30 -28.54 3.61
C LEU A 135 25.22 -27.65 2.78
N VAL A 136 26.53 -27.70 3.00
CA VAL A 136 27.50 -26.84 2.29
C VAL A 136 27.39 -27.00 0.77
N PRO A 137 27.34 -28.21 0.18
CA PRO A 137 27.14 -28.35 -1.27
C PRO A 137 25.83 -27.73 -1.78
N SER A 138 24.78 -27.80 -0.97
CA SER A 138 23.47 -27.21 -1.30
C SER A 138 23.52 -25.68 -1.29
N ILE A 139 24.18 -25.09 -0.29
CA ILE A 139 24.42 -23.64 -0.18
C ILE A 139 25.29 -23.16 -1.34
N LEU A 140 26.36 -23.89 -1.67
CA LEU A 140 27.23 -23.57 -2.80
C LEU A 140 26.47 -23.60 -4.13
N THR A 141 25.61 -24.61 -4.33
CA THR A 141 24.77 -24.72 -5.53
C THR A 141 23.84 -23.51 -5.65
N GLY A 142 23.09 -23.18 -4.58
CA GLY A 142 22.21 -22.02 -4.58
C GLY A 142 22.96 -20.70 -4.78
N THR A 143 24.14 -20.55 -4.16
CA THR A 143 25.02 -19.38 -4.28
C THR A 143 25.58 -19.24 -5.70
N ALA A 144 25.95 -20.32 -6.37
CA ALA A 144 26.42 -20.29 -7.76
C ALA A 144 25.31 -19.76 -8.71
N VAL A 145 24.08 -20.26 -8.56
CA VAL A 145 22.94 -19.79 -9.37
C VAL A 145 22.55 -18.34 -9.01
N ALA A 146 22.69 -17.95 -7.74
CA ALA A 146 22.56 -16.56 -7.32
C ALA A 146 23.61 -15.66 -7.98
N GLY A 147 24.88 -16.08 -8.02
CA GLY A 147 25.96 -15.38 -8.73
C GLY A 147 25.64 -15.15 -10.20
N PHE A 148 25.15 -16.17 -10.90
CA PHE A 148 24.67 -16.01 -12.28
C PHE A 148 23.52 -15.01 -12.41
N THR A 149 22.59 -15.01 -11.45
CA THR A 149 21.46 -14.06 -11.41
C THR A 149 21.97 -12.61 -11.27
N VAL A 150 22.97 -12.39 -10.40
CA VAL A 150 23.61 -11.09 -10.20
C VAL A 150 24.37 -10.65 -11.45
N LEU A 151 25.17 -11.53 -12.05
CA LEU A 151 25.89 -11.24 -13.30
C LEU A 151 24.93 -10.89 -14.44
N ALA A 152 23.83 -11.62 -14.57
CA ALA A 152 22.81 -11.33 -15.57
C ALA A 152 22.11 -9.99 -15.32
N ALA A 153 21.92 -9.60 -14.06
CA ALA A 153 21.40 -8.27 -13.70
C ALA A 153 22.42 -7.17 -14.03
N SER A 154 23.70 -7.37 -13.69
CA SER A 154 24.80 -6.46 -14.03
C SER A 154 24.89 -6.23 -15.54
N ARG A 155 24.85 -7.29 -16.36
CA ARG A 155 24.82 -7.17 -17.82
C ARG A 155 23.62 -6.37 -18.34
N ARG A 156 22.44 -6.50 -17.70
CA ARG A 156 21.27 -5.69 -18.05
C ARG A 156 21.46 -4.23 -17.65
N ALA A 157 22.04 -3.97 -16.48
CA ALA A 157 22.38 -2.62 -16.05
C ALA A 157 23.37 -1.96 -17.03
N SER A 158 24.41 -2.67 -17.47
CA SER A 158 25.33 -2.16 -18.50
C SER A 158 24.64 -1.92 -19.85
N LYS A 159 23.66 -2.75 -20.23
CA LYS A 159 22.95 -2.62 -21.50
C LYS A 159 21.89 -1.52 -21.51
N TYR A 160 21.15 -1.35 -20.42
CA TYR A 160 19.95 -0.50 -20.37
C TYR A 160 20.12 0.75 -19.49
N GLY A 161 21.26 0.89 -18.82
CA GLY A 161 21.50 1.89 -17.78
C GLY A 161 20.88 1.50 -16.44
N ILE A 162 21.34 2.17 -15.39
CA ILE A 162 20.73 2.15 -14.05
C ILE A 162 19.91 3.44 -13.93
N ILE A 163 18.59 3.32 -13.88
CA ILE A 163 17.71 4.47 -13.64
C ILE A 163 17.94 4.97 -12.22
N GLU A 164 18.08 6.28 -12.04
CA GLU A 164 18.33 6.94 -10.75
C GLU A 164 19.37 6.20 -9.89
N PRO A 165 20.66 6.26 -10.25
CA PRO A 165 21.71 5.48 -9.56
C PRO A 165 21.81 5.80 -8.06
N ASP A 166 21.40 7.00 -7.65
CA ASP A 166 21.37 7.45 -6.26
C ASP A 166 20.22 6.84 -5.45
N ARG A 167 19.16 6.32 -6.11
CA ARG A 167 18.12 5.51 -5.46
C ARG A 167 18.65 4.10 -5.20
N HIS A 168 19.41 3.98 -4.12
CA HIS A 168 19.96 2.71 -3.66
C HIS A 168 18.87 1.68 -3.32
N ARG A 169 19.21 0.38 -3.46
CA ARG A 169 18.32 -0.75 -3.12
C ARG A 169 17.86 -0.71 -1.66
N VAL A 170 18.81 -0.38 -0.79
CA VAL A 170 18.65 -0.25 0.66
C VAL A 170 19.14 1.15 1.01
N GLN A 171 18.37 1.86 1.83
CA GLN A 171 18.74 3.21 2.30
C GLN A 171 20.10 3.17 3.01
N SER A 172 20.87 4.26 2.89
CA SER A 172 22.12 4.41 3.62
C SER A 172 21.84 4.33 5.13
N ALA A 173 22.68 3.59 5.83
CA ALA A 173 22.47 3.20 7.22
C ALA A 173 23.66 3.68 8.05
N ASN A 174 23.38 4.34 9.19
CA ASN A 174 24.42 4.63 10.18
C ASN A 174 24.92 3.33 10.86
N GLY A 175 26.03 3.40 11.61
CA GLY A 175 26.64 2.23 12.24
C GLY A 175 25.67 1.40 13.11
N ARG A 176 24.72 2.06 13.80
CA ARG A 176 23.65 1.38 14.55
C ARG A 176 22.68 0.63 13.65
N ALA A 177 22.25 1.23 12.54
CA ALA A 177 21.37 0.58 11.57
C ALA A 177 22.06 -0.58 10.85
N LEU A 178 23.38 -0.50 10.60
CA LEU A 178 24.17 -1.63 10.09
C LEU A 178 24.29 -2.76 11.12
N ALA A 179 24.54 -2.43 12.40
CA ALA A 179 24.55 -3.42 13.47
C ALA A 179 23.17 -4.07 13.67
N GLN A 180 22.08 -3.29 13.62
CA GLN A 180 20.72 -3.83 13.62
C GLN A 180 20.46 -4.70 12.39
N ALA A 181 20.90 -4.30 11.19
CA ALA A 181 20.78 -5.11 9.99
C ALA A 181 21.58 -6.42 10.08
N ALA A 182 22.76 -6.39 10.71
CA ALA A 182 23.54 -7.59 10.98
C ALA A 182 22.85 -8.49 12.02
N VAL A 183 22.33 -7.94 13.11
CA VAL A 183 21.54 -8.67 14.11
C VAL A 183 20.28 -9.27 13.49
N VAL A 184 19.55 -8.51 12.67
CA VAL A 184 18.36 -9.01 11.97
C VAL A 184 18.78 -9.98 10.86
N GLY A 185 19.94 -9.83 10.22
CA GLY A 185 20.47 -10.76 9.23
C GLY A 185 20.88 -12.10 9.83
N VAL A 186 21.59 -12.09 10.96
CA VAL A 186 21.89 -13.26 11.79
C VAL A 186 20.60 -13.86 12.34
N GLY A 187 19.71 -13.03 12.89
CA GLY A 187 18.40 -13.43 13.39
C GLY A 187 17.51 -14.03 12.30
N SER A 188 17.55 -13.52 11.07
CA SER A 188 16.85 -14.06 9.91
C SER A 188 17.48 -15.35 9.44
N SER A 189 18.81 -15.46 9.46
CA SER A 189 19.51 -16.71 9.13
C SER A 189 19.22 -17.80 10.17
N LEU A 190 19.18 -17.45 11.45
CA LEU A 190 18.78 -18.32 12.55
C LEU A 190 17.30 -18.67 12.49
N ALA A 191 16.43 -17.72 12.16
CA ALA A 191 14.99 -17.95 11.99
C ALA A 191 14.72 -18.83 10.77
N LEU A 192 15.45 -18.65 9.67
CA LEU A 192 15.40 -19.53 8.50
C LEU A 192 15.92 -20.92 8.84
N THR A 193 17.00 -21.01 9.60
CA THR A 193 17.51 -22.30 10.10
C THR A 193 16.49 -22.97 11.01
N GLY A 194 15.89 -22.23 11.95
CA GLY A 194 14.83 -22.72 12.84
C GLY A 194 13.57 -23.14 12.10
N LEU A 195 13.11 -22.35 11.12
CA LEU A 195 11.96 -22.68 10.27
C LEU A 195 12.24 -23.91 9.42
N THR A 196 13.41 -24.01 8.80
CA THR A 196 13.77 -25.17 7.98
C THR A 196 14.00 -26.43 8.81
N LEU A 197 14.50 -26.31 10.03
CA LEU A 197 14.61 -27.43 10.97
C LEU A 197 13.21 -27.83 11.47
N GLY A 198 12.38 -26.88 11.88
CA GLY A 198 11.01 -27.11 12.35
C GLY A 198 10.13 -27.76 11.28
N GLU A 199 10.21 -27.26 10.03
CA GLU A 199 9.59 -27.84 8.84
C GLU A 199 10.01 -29.30 8.64
N GLN A 200 11.31 -29.59 8.74
CA GLN A 200 11.81 -30.95 8.58
C GLN A 200 11.39 -31.86 9.72
N PHE A 201 11.37 -31.37 10.95
CA PHE A 201 10.87 -32.14 12.09
C PHE A 201 9.39 -32.47 11.89
N ALA A 202 8.58 -31.50 11.44
CA ALA A 202 7.17 -31.71 11.12
C ALA A 202 7.00 -32.70 9.96
N ALA A 203 7.71 -32.51 8.85
CA ALA A 203 7.60 -33.35 7.66
C ALA A 203 8.06 -34.80 7.94
N ARG A 204 9.20 -34.99 8.62
CA ARG A 204 9.66 -36.33 9.02
C ARG A 204 8.76 -36.96 10.07
N GLY A 205 8.23 -36.18 11.01
CA GLY A 205 7.26 -36.63 11.99
C GLY A 205 6.00 -37.16 11.31
N LEU A 206 5.50 -36.42 10.32
CA LEU A 206 4.33 -36.80 9.52
C LEU A 206 4.61 -38.00 8.61
N GLU A 207 5.77 -38.08 7.96
CA GLU A 207 6.19 -39.27 7.18
C GLU A 207 6.25 -40.53 8.06
N ARG A 208 6.79 -40.43 9.28
CA ARG A 208 6.83 -41.52 10.26
C ARG A 208 5.44 -41.91 10.74
N LEU A 209 4.58 -40.93 11.01
CA LEU A 209 3.19 -41.19 11.41
C LEU A 209 2.44 -41.91 10.31
N LEU A 210 2.54 -41.44 9.05
CA LEU A 210 1.94 -42.07 7.88
C LEU A 210 2.45 -43.51 7.70
N SER A 211 3.76 -43.73 7.82
CA SER A 211 4.35 -45.06 7.71
C SER A 211 3.86 -46.01 8.82
N ARG A 212 3.68 -45.50 10.05
CA ARG A 212 3.10 -46.26 11.17
C ARG A 212 1.63 -46.60 10.92
N THR A 213 0.82 -45.62 10.51
CA THR A 213 -0.62 -45.82 10.28
C THR A 213 -0.88 -46.82 9.14
N VAL A 214 -0.11 -46.74 8.06
CA VAL A 214 -0.24 -47.64 6.90
C VAL A 214 0.55 -48.95 7.09
N HIS A 215 1.27 -49.10 8.22
CA HIS A 215 2.10 -50.26 8.56
C HIS A 215 3.11 -50.65 7.45
N ARG A 216 3.55 -49.67 6.66
CA ARG A 216 4.48 -49.85 5.53
C ARG A 216 5.34 -48.59 5.35
N GLU A 217 6.56 -48.76 4.87
CA GLU A 217 7.39 -47.62 4.49
C GLU A 217 6.75 -46.87 3.31
N THR A 218 6.53 -45.57 3.47
CA THR A 218 5.89 -44.73 2.44
C THR A 218 6.88 -44.16 1.42
N GLY A 219 8.19 -44.16 1.73
CA GLY A 219 9.24 -43.69 0.83
C GLY A 219 9.01 -42.27 0.32
N ALA A 220 9.33 -42.00 -0.95
CA ALA A 220 9.19 -40.67 -1.54
C ALA A 220 7.73 -40.16 -1.59
N ILE A 221 6.73 -41.05 -1.65
CA ILE A 221 5.30 -40.67 -1.61
C ILE A 221 4.93 -40.08 -0.24
N GLY A 222 5.43 -40.68 0.85
CA GLY A 222 5.22 -40.13 2.20
C GLY A 222 5.87 -38.77 2.39
N SER A 223 7.08 -38.60 1.85
CA SER A 223 7.78 -37.31 1.81
C SER A 223 6.98 -36.24 1.05
N LEU A 224 6.40 -36.59 -0.10
CA LEU A 224 5.52 -35.70 -0.87
C LEU A 224 4.31 -35.26 -0.05
N ILE A 225 3.54 -36.22 0.50
CA ILE A 225 2.37 -35.92 1.33
C ILE A 225 2.77 -35.00 2.47
N ALA A 226 3.85 -35.32 3.18
CA ALA A 226 4.32 -34.54 4.31
C ALA A 226 4.66 -33.09 3.94
N HIS A 227 5.47 -32.87 2.90
CA HIS A 227 5.84 -31.52 2.47
C HIS A 227 4.65 -30.73 1.92
N THR A 228 3.72 -31.37 1.22
CA THR A 228 2.47 -30.74 0.76
C THR A 228 1.58 -30.34 1.93
N THR A 229 1.43 -31.19 2.95
CA THR A 229 0.67 -30.86 4.17
C THR A 229 1.30 -29.70 4.93
N VAL A 230 2.63 -29.70 5.10
CA VAL A 230 3.31 -28.58 5.78
C VAL A 230 3.18 -27.28 4.98
N LEU A 231 3.31 -27.33 3.64
CA LEU A 231 3.09 -26.17 2.77
C LEU A 231 1.65 -25.63 2.92
N ALA A 232 0.65 -26.52 2.92
CA ALA A 232 -0.76 -26.13 3.11
C ALA A 232 -0.99 -25.49 4.50
N ALA A 233 -0.42 -26.07 5.56
CA ALA A 233 -0.50 -25.52 6.90
C ALA A 233 0.18 -24.14 7.01
N MET A 234 1.36 -23.96 6.41
CA MET A 234 2.03 -22.66 6.34
C MET A 234 1.18 -21.62 5.60
N GLY A 235 0.54 -22.01 4.49
CA GLY A 235 -0.41 -21.17 3.78
C GLY A 235 -1.58 -20.73 4.66
N ALA A 236 -2.18 -21.67 5.40
CA ALA A 236 -3.28 -21.39 6.32
C ALA A 236 -2.86 -20.49 7.49
N VAL A 237 -1.71 -20.76 8.12
CA VAL A 237 -1.17 -19.92 9.21
C VAL A 237 -0.83 -18.52 8.70
N GLY A 238 -0.25 -18.40 7.50
CA GLY A 238 0.02 -17.12 6.86
C GLY A 238 -1.26 -16.31 6.61
N ALA A 239 -2.30 -16.96 6.08
CA ALA A 239 -3.60 -16.35 5.88
C ALA A 239 -4.25 -15.91 7.20
N PHE A 240 -4.19 -16.76 8.24
CA PHE A 240 -4.68 -16.43 9.58
C PHE A 240 -3.91 -15.28 10.22
N GLY A 241 -2.58 -15.27 10.11
CA GLY A 241 -1.73 -14.20 10.62
C GLY A 241 -2.04 -12.86 9.94
N LEU A 242 -2.24 -12.87 8.61
CA LEU A 242 -2.67 -11.69 7.87
C LEU A 242 -4.05 -11.22 8.35
N HIS A 243 -5.00 -12.13 8.54
CA HIS A 243 -6.32 -11.81 9.10
C HIS A 243 -6.22 -11.17 10.49
N GLN A 244 -5.40 -11.72 11.38
CA GLN A 244 -5.21 -11.20 12.75
C GLN A 244 -4.54 -9.81 12.77
N ILE A 245 -3.55 -9.57 11.90
CA ILE A 245 -2.94 -8.25 11.74
C ILE A 245 -3.97 -7.25 11.24
N THR A 246 -4.75 -7.65 10.24
CA THR A 246 -5.87 -6.87 9.70
C THR A 246 -6.86 -6.52 10.81
N GLU A 247 -7.32 -7.49 11.61
CA GLU A 247 -8.21 -7.28 12.78
C GLU A 247 -7.63 -6.31 13.83
N ARG A 248 -6.34 -6.44 14.16
CA ARG A 248 -5.68 -5.54 15.11
C ARG A 248 -5.56 -4.11 14.59
N ILE A 249 -5.36 -3.95 13.28
CA ILE A 249 -5.35 -2.63 12.63
C ILE A 249 -6.76 -2.00 12.69
N GLN A 250 -7.83 -2.79 12.52
CA GLN A 250 -9.21 -2.26 12.64
C GLN A 250 -9.54 -1.76 14.05
N LYS A 251 -8.94 -2.34 15.10
CA LYS A 251 -9.22 -1.96 16.49
C LYS A 251 -8.44 -0.72 16.97
N ARG A 252 -7.54 -0.15 16.17
CA ARG A 252 -6.56 0.86 16.63
C ARG A 252 -6.88 2.30 16.22
N ASP A 253 -8.12 2.61 15.88
CA ASP A 253 -8.54 4.00 15.66
C ASP A 253 -9.21 4.57 16.91
N ASP A 254 -8.53 5.53 17.55
CA ASP A 254 -9.18 6.48 18.46
C ASP A 254 -10.16 7.31 17.60
N ILE A 255 -11.46 7.06 17.77
CA ILE A 255 -12.56 7.74 17.06
C ILE A 255 -12.55 9.25 17.36
N VAL A 256 -12.00 9.65 18.51
CA VAL A 256 -11.92 11.03 18.96
C VAL A 256 -10.54 11.61 18.63
N GLU A 257 -10.51 12.78 17.99
CA GLU A 257 -9.29 13.53 17.73
C GLU A 257 -9.11 14.61 18.81
N PRO A 258 -8.16 14.46 19.75
CA PRO A 258 -7.99 15.41 20.85
C PRO A 258 -7.65 16.83 20.40
N ALA A 259 -7.08 17.00 19.20
CA ALA A 259 -6.74 18.33 18.67
C ALA A 259 -7.97 19.18 18.29
N TYR A 260 -9.14 18.56 18.11
CA TYR A 260 -10.35 19.14 17.53
C TYR A 260 -11.61 18.69 18.30
N PRO A 261 -11.77 19.10 19.58
CA PRO A 261 -12.83 18.59 20.44
C PRO A 261 -14.19 19.26 20.24
N ALA A 262 -14.23 20.50 19.72
CA ALA A 262 -15.45 21.30 19.62
C ALA A 262 -15.94 21.45 18.17
N PRO A 263 -17.27 21.57 17.95
CA PRO A 263 -17.84 21.86 16.63
C PRO A 263 -17.32 23.18 16.02
N PRO A 264 -17.30 23.29 14.68
CA PRO A 264 -16.88 24.52 14.01
C PRO A 264 -17.87 25.67 14.24
N THR A 265 -17.36 26.90 14.26
CA THR A 265 -18.18 28.12 14.37
C THR A 265 -18.51 28.73 13.01
N ASN A 266 -17.90 28.25 11.93
CA ASN A 266 -18.12 28.75 10.57
C ASN A 266 -19.51 28.29 10.05
N PRO A 267 -20.40 29.19 9.59
CA PRO A 267 -21.71 28.83 9.07
C PRO A 267 -21.67 28.05 7.74
N HIS A 268 -20.55 28.08 7.02
CA HIS A 268 -20.39 27.46 5.70
C HIS A 268 -19.81 26.04 5.73
N VAL A 269 -19.74 25.39 6.90
CA VAL A 269 -19.20 24.03 7.03
C VAL A 269 -20.16 23.10 7.78
N SER A 270 -20.09 21.79 7.48
CA SER A 270 -20.87 20.78 8.21
C SER A 270 -20.59 20.84 9.72
N SER A 271 -21.63 20.61 10.49
CA SER A 271 -21.66 20.75 11.96
C SER A 271 -21.40 22.16 12.48
N GLY A 272 -21.40 23.18 11.61
CA GLY A 272 -21.45 24.59 11.97
C GLY A 272 -22.88 25.06 12.30
N PRO A 273 -23.07 26.35 12.61
CA PRO A 273 -24.35 26.90 13.06
C PRO A 273 -25.55 26.69 12.11
N LEU A 274 -25.31 26.59 10.80
CA LEU A 274 -26.37 26.37 9.80
C LEU A 274 -26.58 24.88 9.45
N SER A 275 -25.71 24.00 9.92
CA SER A 275 -25.69 22.59 9.54
C SER A 275 -26.45 21.73 10.56
N ALA A 276 -27.29 20.81 10.06
CA ALA A 276 -27.92 19.79 10.89
C ALA A 276 -27.05 18.54 11.09
N MET A 277 -25.86 18.49 10.47
CA MET A 277 -24.96 17.33 10.53
C MET A 277 -24.37 17.19 11.95
N PRO A 278 -24.60 16.06 12.66
CA PRO A 278 -24.05 15.89 14.00
C PRO A 278 -22.52 15.85 14.00
N PHE A 279 -21.87 16.68 14.82
CA PHE A 279 -20.41 16.72 14.89
C PHE A 279 -19.79 15.36 15.30
N ASP A 280 -20.52 14.61 16.13
CA ASP A 280 -20.09 13.28 16.55
C ASP A 280 -20.11 12.23 15.44
N ALA A 281 -20.86 12.48 14.35
CA ALA A 281 -20.95 11.58 13.20
C ALA A 281 -19.81 11.73 12.17
N LEU A 282 -19.02 12.83 12.22
CA LEU A 282 -18.02 13.16 11.19
C LEU A 282 -16.73 12.30 11.24
N GLY A 283 -16.53 11.54 12.32
CA GLY A 283 -15.28 10.82 12.56
C GLY A 283 -14.05 11.74 12.62
N LYS A 284 -12.87 11.16 12.87
CA LYS A 284 -11.64 11.93 13.05
C LYS A 284 -11.23 12.78 11.84
N GLU A 285 -11.23 12.21 10.64
CA GLU A 285 -10.78 12.93 9.44
C GLU A 285 -11.83 13.91 8.92
N GLY A 286 -13.13 13.63 9.10
CA GLY A 286 -14.19 14.60 8.80
C GLY A 286 -14.17 15.82 9.72
N ARG A 287 -13.96 15.61 11.04
CA ARG A 287 -13.76 16.72 11.99
C ARG A 287 -12.58 17.60 11.62
N ARG A 288 -11.44 16.99 11.26
CA ARG A 288 -10.28 17.72 10.75
C ARG A 288 -10.62 18.52 9.50
N PHE A 289 -11.31 17.91 8.55
CA PHE A 289 -11.66 18.55 7.29
C PHE A 289 -12.47 19.83 7.49
N VAL A 290 -13.53 19.81 8.31
CA VAL A 290 -14.35 21.01 8.56
C VAL A 290 -13.66 22.06 9.42
N LEU A 291 -12.81 21.65 10.37
CA LEU A 291 -12.08 22.57 11.28
C LEU A 291 -10.79 23.14 10.70
N MET A 292 -10.33 22.62 9.55
CA MET A 292 -9.16 23.11 8.82
C MET A 292 -9.54 23.98 7.61
N THR A 293 -10.78 24.48 7.54
CA THR A 293 -11.25 25.36 6.45
C THR A 293 -10.49 26.67 6.48
N LEU A 294 -10.08 27.18 5.32
CA LEU A 294 -9.52 28.53 5.22
C LEU A 294 -10.61 29.57 5.47
N THR A 295 -10.27 30.64 6.19
CA THR A 295 -11.14 31.82 6.28
C THR A 295 -10.94 32.70 5.05
N ALA A 296 -11.90 33.58 4.75
CA ALA A 296 -11.74 34.58 3.71
C ALA A 296 -10.48 35.45 3.95
N ALA A 297 -10.19 35.79 5.21
CA ALA A 297 -8.99 36.53 5.60
C ALA A 297 -7.69 35.77 5.30
N ASP A 298 -7.63 34.46 5.57
CA ASP A 298 -6.47 33.63 5.24
C ASP A 298 -6.21 33.61 3.73
N ILE A 299 -7.29 33.52 2.93
CA ILE A 299 -7.21 33.49 1.46
C ILE A 299 -6.77 34.85 0.93
N THR A 300 -7.40 35.95 1.37
CA THR A 300 -7.03 37.30 0.96
C THR A 300 -5.59 37.65 1.33
N HIS A 301 -5.11 37.20 2.48
CA HIS A 301 -3.71 37.40 2.88
C HIS A 301 -2.72 36.74 1.91
N VAL A 302 -3.02 35.53 1.41
CA VAL A 302 -2.13 34.79 0.49
C VAL A 302 -2.31 35.23 -0.96
N MET A 303 -3.55 35.49 -1.39
CA MET A 303 -3.89 35.78 -2.78
C MET A 303 -3.81 37.26 -3.14
N HIS A 304 -3.83 38.15 -2.13
CA HIS A 304 -3.93 39.60 -2.30
C HIS A 304 -5.16 40.04 -3.12
N GLU A 305 -6.24 39.27 -3.01
CA GLU A 305 -7.52 39.49 -3.69
C GLU A 305 -8.66 39.26 -2.70
N ASP A 306 -9.82 39.90 -2.93
CA ASP A 306 -11.03 39.66 -2.13
C ASP A 306 -11.45 38.19 -2.25
N ALA A 307 -11.76 37.57 -1.12
CA ALA A 307 -12.12 36.17 -1.03
C ALA A 307 -13.45 35.94 -0.31
N LEU A 308 -14.08 34.81 -0.63
CA LEU A 308 -15.26 34.31 0.06
C LEU A 308 -14.86 33.28 1.12
N GLU A 309 -15.76 33.01 2.06
CA GLU A 309 -15.65 31.83 2.92
C GLU A 309 -15.93 30.56 2.10
N PRO A 310 -14.98 29.61 2.03
CA PRO A 310 -15.20 28.32 1.37
C PRO A 310 -16.28 27.49 2.05
N VAL A 311 -16.91 26.62 1.27
CA VAL A 311 -17.87 25.63 1.80
C VAL A 311 -17.21 24.26 1.94
N ARG A 312 -17.34 23.62 3.11
CA ARG A 312 -16.89 22.24 3.34
C ARG A 312 -18.01 21.39 3.91
N VAL A 313 -18.44 20.39 3.14
CA VAL A 313 -19.50 19.45 3.55
C VAL A 313 -18.92 18.07 3.78
N VAL A 314 -19.28 17.43 4.91
CA VAL A 314 -18.91 16.05 5.22
C VAL A 314 -20.18 15.25 5.52
N GLY A 315 -20.44 14.25 4.69
CA GLY A 315 -21.48 13.26 4.94
C GLY A 315 -21.03 12.24 5.95
N GLY A 316 -21.10 12.57 7.24
CA GLY A 316 -20.63 11.71 8.33
C GLY A 316 -21.11 10.27 8.19
N TYR A 317 -20.20 9.29 8.29
CA TYR A 317 -20.58 7.88 8.11
C TYR A 317 -21.69 7.44 9.09
N GLY A 318 -21.65 7.93 10.33
CA GLY A 318 -22.63 7.63 11.37
C GLY A 318 -23.90 8.50 11.34
N SER A 319 -24.08 9.39 10.36
CA SER A 319 -25.22 10.32 10.34
C SER A 319 -26.54 9.68 9.96
N ALA A 320 -26.49 8.58 9.20
CA ALA A 320 -27.66 7.81 8.78
C ALA A 320 -27.33 6.32 8.58
N SER A 321 -28.37 5.49 8.70
CA SER A 321 -28.26 4.03 8.63
C SER A 321 -28.18 3.49 7.20
N THR A 322 -28.84 4.16 6.23
CA THR A 322 -28.84 3.77 4.81
C THR A 322 -28.01 4.73 3.97
N ILE A 323 -27.58 4.28 2.79
CA ILE A 323 -26.80 5.10 1.86
C ILE A 323 -27.67 6.24 1.29
N GLU A 324 -28.95 5.96 1.04
CA GLU A 324 -29.96 6.87 0.52
C GLU A 324 -30.31 7.97 1.53
N ASP A 325 -30.49 7.63 2.81
CA ASP A 325 -30.71 8.62 3.86
C ASP A 325 -29.48 9.51 4.03
N ARG A 326 -28.28 8.92 3.96
CA ARG A 326 -27.03 9.66 4.06
C ARG A 326 -26.84 10.61 2.89
N SER A 327 -27.14 10.19 1.66
CA SER A 327 -27.06 11.07 0.48
C SER A 327 -28.03 12.24 0.58
N ARG A 328 -29.27 12.02 1.06
CA ARG A 328 -30.24 13.09 1.32
C ARG A 328 -29.74 14.07 2.38
N MET A 329 -29.23 13.57 3.52
CA MET A 329 -28.65 14.43 4.55
C MET A 329 -27.47 15.25 4.03
N ILE A 330 -26.60 14.69 3.18
CA ILE A 330 -25.51 15.43 2.54
C ILE A 330 -26.06 16.58 1.68
N LEU A 331 -27.05 16.30 0.84
CA LEU A 331 -27.63 17.30 -0.05
C LEU A 331 -28.36 18.41 0.71
N ASP A 332 -29.05 18.07 1.79
CA ASP A 332 -29.71 19.05 2.64
C ASP A 332 -28.70 19.92 3.38
N ASP A 333 -27.60 19.32 3.85
CA ASP A 333 -26.50 20.07 4.45
C ASP A 333 -25.82 21.00 3.44
N MET A 334 -25.58 20.53 2.21
CA MET A 334 -25.06 21.35 1.11
C MET A 334 -25.93 22.58 0.84
N LYS A 335 -27.25 22.44 0.85
CA LYS A 335 -28.17 23.58 0.70
C LYS A 335 -28.05 24.53 1.90
N ALA A 336 -28.04 23.98 3.12
CA ALA A 336 -28.03 24.77 4.35
C ALA A 336 -26.76 25.63 4.51
N VAL A 337 -25.60 25.11 4.10
CA VAL A 337 -24.32 25.83 4.22
C VAL A 337 -23.96 26.69 3.00
N GLY A 338 -24.83 26.72 1.98
CA GLY A 338 -24.66 27.56 0.78
C GLY A 338 -23.71 26.99 -0.28
N ALA A 339 -23.61 25.66 -0.41
CA ALA A 339 -22.74 25.02 -1.39
C ALA A 339 -23.10 25.39 -2.85
N PHE A 340 -24.39 25.53 -3.13
CA PHE A 340 -24.90 25.85 -4.47
C PHE A 340 -24.79 27.34 -4.84
N ASP A 341 -24.38 28.19 -3.89
CA ASP A 341 -24.05 29.60 -4.16
C ASP A 341 -22.61 29.76 -4.69
N ARG A 342 -21.82 28.68 -4.69
CA ARG A 342 -20.43 28.67 -5.16
C ARG A 342 -20.36 28.35 -6.65
N SER A 343 -19.32 28.85 -7.32
CA SER A 343 -19.12 28.62 -8.76
C SER A 343 -18.68 27.20 -9.12
N LEU A 344 -18.12 26.48 -8.14
CA LEU A 344 -17.52 25.16 -8.31
C LEU A 344 -17.86 24.27 -7.11
N ILE A 345 -18.45 23.11 -7.38
CA ILE A 345 -18.64 22.03 -6.41
C ILE A 345 -17.64 20.91 -6.75
N ALA A 346 -16.71 20.66 -5.84
CA ALA A 346 -15.81 19.51 -5.90
C ALA A 346 -16.35 18.39 -5.01
N VAL A 347 -16.87 17.33 -5.63
CA VAL A 347 -17.19 16.10 -4.91
C VAL A 347 -15.88 15.34 -4.71
N ALA A 348 -15.40 15.33 -3.48
CA ALA A 348 -14.13 14.75 -3.06
C ALA A 348 -14.38 13.37 -2.44
N ALA A 349 -14.19 12.32 -3.23
CA ALA A 349 -14.37 10.94 -2.76
C ALA A 349 -13.29 10.62 -1.70
N PRO A 350 -13.69 10.33 -0.44
CA PRO A 350 -12.71 10.10 0.62
C PRO A 350 -12.09 8.70 0.55
N THR A 351 -11.01 8.52 1.29
CA THR A 351 -10.53 7.18 1.65
C THR A 351 -11.36 6.59 2.80
N GLY A 352 -11.06 5.34 3.17
CA GLY A 352 -11.81 4.56 4.15
C GLY A 352 -12.03 5.16 5.54
N VAL A 353 -11.17 6.09 5.98
CA VAL A 353 -11.31 6.80 7.27
C VAL A 353 -12.05 8.14 7.14
N GLY A 354 -12.58 8.44 5.95
CA GLY A 354 -13.17 9.74 5.63
C GLY A 354 -12.15 10.82 5.27
N TYR A 355 -10.89 10.45 4.99
CA TYR A 355 -9.82 11.39 4.66
C TYR A 355 -9.89 11.85 3.20
N PHE A 356 -9.79 13.17 3.01
CA PHE A 356 -9.49 13.85 1.75
C PHE A 356 -8.23 14.70 1.94
N ASN A 357 -7.42 14.84 0.89
CA ASN A 357 -6.15 15.54 0.97
C ASN A 357 -6.35 17.03 1.27
N TYR A 358 -5.96 17.44 2.48
CA TYR A 358 -6.10 18.81 2.97
C TYR A 358 -5.34 19.82 2.10
N THR A 359 -4.20 19.44 1.54
CA THR A 359 -3.41 20.29 0.65
C THR A 359 -4.16 20.56 -0.65
N VAL A 360 -4.88 19.57 -1.19
CA VAL A 360 -5.72 19.74 -2.38
C VAL A 360 -6.94 20.62 -2.07
N ALA A 361 -7.58 20.42 -0.92
CA ALA A 361 -8.71 21.24 -0.48
C ALA A 361 -8.31 22.73 -0.37
N GLU A 362 -7.20 23.03 0.30
CA GLU A 362 -6.73 24.40 0.46
C GLU A 362 -6.20 25.02 -0.84
N ALA A 363 -5.50 24.24 -1.67
CA ALA A 363 -5.08 24.72 -2.98
C ALA A 363 -6.31 25.12 -3.83
N LEU A 364 -7.40 24.34 -3.76
CA LEU A 364 -8.66 24.67 -4.44
C LEU A 364 -9.27 25.96 -3.89
N GLU A 365 -9.29 26.13 -2.57
CA GLU A 365 -9.79 27.33 -1.90
C GLU A 365 -8.99 28.58 -2.30
N TYR A 366 -7.65 28.51 -2.30
CA TYR A 366 -6.81 29.60 -2.79
C TYR A 366 -7.07 29.92 -4.26
N LEU A 367 -7.03 28.91 -5.13
CA LEU A 367 -7.19 29.09 -6.59
C LEU A 367 -8.58 29.60 -6.99
N THR A 368 -9.61 29.32 -6.18
CA THR A 368 -10.98 29.82 -6.41
C THR A 368 -11.34 31.04 -5.58
N ARG A 369 -10.42 31.57 -4.76
CA ARG A 369 -10.66 32.71 -3.86
C ARG A 369 -11.83 32.42 -2.90
N GLY A 370 -11.90 31.17 -2.45
CA GLY A 370 -12.97 30.64 -1.61
C GLY A 370 -14.32 30.44 -2.32
N ASN A 371 -14.41 30.70 -3.63
CA ASN A 371 -15.62 30.47 -4.42
C ASN A 371 -15.79 29.00 -4.84
N CYS A 372 -15.65 28.09 -3.87
CA CYS A 372 -15.79 26.65 -4.04
C CYS A 372 -16.53 25.99 -2.88
N ALA A 373 -17.11 24.83 -3.17
CA ALA A 373 -17.68 23.92 -2.20
C ALA A 373 -17.03 22.54 -2.34
N SER A 374 -16.42 22.04 -1.28
CA SER A 374 -15.83 20.70 -1.23
C SER A 374 -16.74 19.75 -0.45
N VAL A 375 -17.20 18.67 -1.08
CA VAL A 375 -18.18 17.73 -0.52
C VAL A 375 -17.53 16.36 -0.36
N VAL A 376 -17.49 15.83 0.87
CA VAL A 376 -16.87 14.55 1.21
C VAL A 376 -17.93 13.53 1.64
N PRO A 377 -18.38 12.62 0.76
CA PRO A 377 -19.32 11.57 1.11
C PRO A 377 -18.61 10.43 1.86
N GLN A 378 -18.66 10.39 3.20
CA GLN A 378 -17.97 9.35 3.96
C GLN A 378 -18.77 8.03 3.94
N TYR A 379 -18.12 6.97 3.48
CA TYR A 379 -18.71 5.62 3.40
C TYR A 379 -18.14 4.62 4.40
N ALA A 380 -17.08 4.99 5.13
CA ALA A 380 -16.49 4.15 6.16
C ALA A 380 -15.68 4.98 7.17
N LEU A 381 -15.32 4.35 8.29
CA LEU A 381 -14.40 4.86 9.32
C LEU A 381 -13.35 3.79 9.67
N VAL A 382 -12.72 3.21 8.65
CA VAL A 382 -11.73 2.13 8.81
C VAL A 382 -10.49 2.38 7.95
N PRO A 383 -9.30 1.90 8.35
CA PRO A 383 -8.08 1.99 7.54
C PRO A 383 -8.28 1.51 6.10
N SER A 384 -7.54 2.11 5.15
CA SER A 384 -7.74 1.93 3.70
C SER A 384 -7.73 0.46 3.24
N ALA A 385 -6.90 -0.39 3.82
CA ALA A 385 -6.85 -1.82 3.50
C ALA A 385 -8.18 -2.56 3.78
N LEU A 386 -8.97 -2.09 4.74
CA LEU A 386 -10.28 -2.66 5.10
C LEU A 386 -11.39 -2.04 4.28
N ALA A 387 -11.29 -0.74 4.02
CA ALA A 387 -12.24 -0.03 3.19
C ALA A 387 -12.23 -0.52 1.74
N LEU A 388 -11.17 -1.21 1.28
CA LEU A 388 -11.15 -1.92 0.00
C LEU A 388 -12.39 -2.81 -0.20
N ALA A 389 -12.92 -3.44 0.85
CA ALA A 389 -14.11 -4.29 0.75
C ALA A 389 -15.43 -3.48 0.68
N ARG A 390 -15.38 -2.17 0.96
CA ARG A 390 -16.54 -1.26 1.05
C ARG A 390 -16.53 -0.15 0.01
N THR A 391 -15.57 -0.16 -0.92
CA THR A 391 -15.49 0.84 -2.00
C THR A 391 -16.76 0.88 -2.84
N HIS A 392 -17.44 -0.27 -3.00
CA HIS A 392 -18.74 -0.32 -3.69
C HIS A 392 -19.80 0.57 -3.02
N GLU A 393 -19.90 0.55 -1.68
CA GLU A 393 -20.78 1.46 -0.92
C GLU A 393 -20.36 2.92 -1.11
N GLY A 394 -19.05 3.20 -1.16
CA GLY A 394 -18.50 4.51 -1.48
C GLY A 394 -18.91 5.01 -2.86
N CYS A 395 -18.87 4.14 -3.87
CA CYS A 395 -19.29 4.47 -5.23
C CYS A 395 -20.80 4.73 -5.29
N LEU A 396 -21.62 3.92 -4.61
CA LEU A 396 -23.07 4.13 -4.54
C LEU A 396 -23.42 5.46 -3.88
N LEU A 397 -22.83 5.76 -2.72
CA LEU A 397 -23.05 7.03 -2.01
C LEU A 397 -22.63 8.23 -2.87
N THR A 398 -21.46 8.17 -3.48
CA THR A 398 -20.93 9.24 -4.34
C THR A 398 -21.82 9.45 -5.57
N ARG A 399 -22.32 8.36 -6.19
CA ARG A 399 -23.29 8.43 -7.29
C ARG A 399 -24.57 9.15 -6.88
N LEU A 400 -25.20 8.75 -5.77
CA LEU A 400 -26.44 9.38 -5.30
C LEU A 400 -26.26 10.87 -4.97
N VAL A 401 -25.11 11.24 -4.39
CA VAL A 401 -24.77 12.65 -4.15
C VAL A 401 -24.63 13.42 -5.47
N LEU A 402 -23.95 12.87 -6.48
CA LEU A 402 -23.84 13.49 -7.80
C LEU A 402 -25.20 13.64 -8.50
N GLU A 403 -26.05 12.61 -8.45
CA GLU A 403 -27.41 12.65 -9.00
C GLU A 403 -28.24 13.76 -8.34
N GLY A 404 -28.20 13.88 -7.02
CA GLY A 404 -28.91 14.94 -6.31
C GLY A 404 -28.33 16.34 -6.54
N ILE A 405 -27.01 16.47 -6.71
CA ILE A 405 -26.37 17.74 -7.12
C ILE A 405 -26.88 18.14 -8.51
N LYS A 406 -26.90 17.21 -9.46
CA LYS A 406 -27.40 17.44 -10.82
C LYS A 406 -28.87 17.86 -10.81
N GLU A 407 -29.72 17.15 -10.05
CA GLU A 407 -31.15 17.46 -9.91
C GLU A 407 -31.38 18.86 -9.33
N HIS A 408 -30.72 19.19 -8.21
CA HIS A 408 -30.86 20.50 -7.61
C HIS A 408 -30.31 21.62 -8.51
N SER A 409 -29.15 21.40 -9.14
CA SER A 409 -28.56 22.36 -10.07
C SER A 409 -29.47 22.64 -11.27
N ALA A 410 -30.30 21.67 -11.70
CA ALA A 410 -31.27 21.88 -12.77
C ALA A 410 -32.37 22.89 -12.39
N THR A 411 -32.67 23.05 -11.10
CA THR A 411 -33.64 24.05 -10.60
C THR A 411 -33.07 25.48 -10.55
N LEU A 412 -31.75 25.63 -10.65
CA LEU A 412 -31.08 26.93 -10.65
C LEU A 412 -31.10 27.56 -12.05
N PRO A 413 -31.13 28.91 -12.14
CA PRO A 413 -30.91 29.62 -13.40
C PRO A 413 -29.61 29.17 -14.07
N THR A 414 -29.61 29.00 -15.41
CA THR A 414 -28.47 28.45 -16.15
C THR A 414 -27.14 29.16 -15.86
N ASN A 415 -27.16 30.48 -15.68
CA ASN A 415 -25.97 31.29 -15.37
C ASN A 415 -25.52 31.23 -13.90
N LYS A 416 -26.29 30.57 -13.02
CA LYS A 416 -25.96 30.35 -11.60
C LYS A 416 -25.64 28.89 -11.28
N ARG A 417 -25.62 28.00 -12.28
CA ARG A 417 -25.35 26.58 -12.05
C ARG A 417 -23.86 26.39 -11.71
N PRO A 418 -23.53 25.76 -10.57
CA PRO A 418 -22.14 25.44 -10.26
C PRO A 418 -21.57 24.45 -11.27
N ARG A 419 -20.29 24.58 -11.59
CA ARG A 419 -19.56 23.49 -12.25
C ARG A 419 -19.34 22.37 -11.24
N VAL A 420 -19.55 21.12 -11.63
CA VAL A 420 -19.36 19.96 -10.75
C VAL A 420 -18.14 19.18 -11.22
N VAL A 421 -17.18 18.98 -10.32
CA VAL A 421 -15.95 18.22 -10.59
C VAL A 421 -15.76 17.12 -9.55
N LEU A 422 -15.02 16.09 -9.92
CA LEU A 422 -14.76 14.94 -9.07
C LEU A 422 -13.27 14.86 -8.71
N ILE A 423 -12.96 14.73 -7.43
CA ILE A 423 -11.57 14.63 -6.96
C ILE A 423 -11.43 13.35 -6.13
N GLY A 424 -10.33 12.65 -6.31
CA GLY A 424 -9.97 11.52 -5.46
C GLY A 424 -8.47 11.30 -5.42
N GLU A 425 -7.99 10.82 -4.28
CA GLU A 425 -6.62 10.36 -4.09
C GLU A 425 -6.64 8.92 -3.57
N SER A 426 -5.76 8.06 -4.08
CA SER A 426 -5.64 6.69 -3.61
C SER A 426 -6.97 5.93 -3.69
N LEU A 427 -7.44 5.33 -2.60
CA LEU A 427 -8.76 4.72 -2.52
C LEU A 427 -9.91 5.67 -2.87
N GLY A 428 -9.75 6.97 -2.63
CA GLY A 428 -10.70 7.99 -3.08
C GLY A 428 -10.71 8.14 -4.61
N ALA A 429 -9.56 8.05 -5.27
CA ALA A 429 -9.47 8.04 -6.74
C ALA A 429 -10.16 6.80 -7.33
N LEU A 430 -10.03 5.64 -6.67
CA LEU A 430 -10.77 4.43 -7.02
C LEU A 430 -12.28 4.69 -6.96
N VAL A 431 -12.79 5.18 -5.82
CA VAL A 431 -14.22 5.46 -5.65
C VAL A 431 -14.70 6.47 -6.69
N ALA A 432 -13.97 7.56 -6.89
CA ALA A 432 -14.30 8.60 -7.85
C ALA A 432 -14.42 8.05 -9.28
N LEU A 433 -13.48 7.21 -9.73
CA LEU A 433 -13.51 6.66 -11.08
C LEU A 433 -14.53 5.53 -11.24
N ASP A 434 -14.64 4.63 -10.25
CA ASP A 434 -15.51 3.44 -10.34
C ASP A 434 -16.99 3.77 -10.14
N VAL A 435 -17.36 4.98 -9.71
CA VAL A 435 -18.73 5.52 -9.87
C VAL A 435 -19.21 5.38 -11.32
N ALA A 436 -18.29 5.54 -12.28
CA ALA A 436 -18.57 5.44 -13.71
C ALA A 436 -18.58 3.98 -14.24
N THR A 437 -18.31 2.98 -13.40
CA THR A 437 -18.32 1.56 -13.81
C THR A 437 -19.44 0.76 -13.17
N LEU A 438 -20.15 1.28 -12.14
CA LEU A 438 -21.28 0.54 -11.59
C LEU A 438 -22.38 0.39 -12.65
N PRO A 439 -23.21 -0.68 -12.57
CA PRO A 439 -24.26 -0.95 -13.53
C PRO A 439 -25.16 0.27 -13.81
N GLY A 440 -25.46 0.47 -15.09
CA GLY A 440 -26.24 1.61 -15.58
C GLY A 440 -26.28 1.67 -17.11
N PRO A 441 -27.03 2.62 -17.68
CA PRO A 441 -27.16 2.79 -19.13
C PRO A 441 -25.88 3.31 -19.80
N TYR A 442 -24.98 3.89 -19.03
CA TYR A 442 -23.70 4.43 -19.48
C TYR A 442 -22.55 3.82 -18.66
N VAL A 443 -21.36 3.75 -19.26
CA VAL A 443 -20.13 3.30 -18.60
C VAL A 443 -18.99 4.25 -18.96
N GLY A 444 -18.06 4.46 -18.03
CA GLY A 444 -16.90 5.30 -18.23
C GLY A 444 -17.23 6.79 -18.29
N VAL A 445 -16.49 7.54 -19.09
CA VAL A 445 -16.63 8.98 -19.26
C VAL A 445 -18.09 9.42 -19.61
N PRO A 446 -18.83 8.73 -20.50
CA PRO A 446 -20.27 9.00 -20.69
C PRO A 446 -21.13 8.88 -19.44
N ALA A 447 -20.79 8.01 -18.48
CA ALA A 447 -21.50 7.91 -17.22
C ALA A 447 -21.23 9.13 -16.32
N LEU A 448 -20.00 9.65 -16.33
CA LEU A 448 -19.66 10.90 -15.63
C LEU A 448 -20.43 12.09 -16.21
N ASP A 449 -20.53 12.19 -17.54
CA ASP A 449 -21.35 13.20 -18.21
C ASP A 449 -22.82 13.10 -17.80
N HIS A 450 -23.35 11.87 -17.77
CA HIS A 450 -24.71 11.63 -17.35
C HIS A 450 -24.95 12.09 -15.91
N LEU A 451 -23.96 11.98 -15.03
CA LEU A 451 -24.02 12.45 -13.64
C LEU A 451 -23.76 13.97 -13.50
N GLY A 452 -23.54 14.69 -14.59
CA GLY A 452 -23.26 16.13 -14.58
C GLY A 452 -21.83 16.49 -14.15
N VAL A 453 -20.93 15.50 -14.10
CA VAL A 453 -19.51 15.72 -13.78
C VAL A 453 -18.83 16.29 -15.02
N SER A 454 -18.29 17.50 -14.89
CA SER A 454 -17.68 18.22 -16.01
C SER A 454 -16.20 17.87 -16.20
N GLY A 455 -15.52 17.42 -15.13
CA GLY A 455 -14.12 17.00 -15.15
C GLY A 455 -13.70 16.40 -13.80
N GLY A 456 -12.43 16.01 -13.68
CA GLY A 456 -11.93 15.47 -12.42
C GLY A 456 -10.42 15.37 -12.32
N MET A 457 -9.94 15.26 -11.08
CA MET A 457 -8.52 15.08 -10.76
C MET A 457 -8.35 13.83 -9.90
N TYR A 458 -7.58 12.87 -10.40
CA TYR A 458 -7.44 11.53 -9.81
C TYR A 458 -5.97 11.23 -9.52
N LEU A 459 -5.60 11.26 -8.24
CA LEU A 459 -4.22 11.13 -7.78
C LEU A 459 -3.95 9.68 -7.33
N GLY A 460 -2.88 9.06 -7.84
CA GLY A 460 -2.42 7.75 -7.36
C GLY A 460 -3.47 6.64 -7.50
N VAL A 461 -4.10 6.54 -8.67
CA VAL A 461 -5.17 5.59 -8.96
C VAL A 461 -4.74 4.16 -8.63
N PRO A 462 -5.36 3.47 -7.65
CA PRO A 462 -4.92 2.14 -7.22
C PRO A 462 -5.13 1.06 -8.27
N PHE A 463 -4.31 0.01 -8.20
CA PHE A 463 -4.35 -1.12 -9.14
C PHE A 463 -5.69 -1.87 -9.24
N LEU A 464 -6.56 -1.75 -8.23
CA LEU A 464 -7.87 -2.41 -8.16
C LEU A 464 -8.98 -1.62 -8.86
N THR A 465 -8.70 -0.38 -9.26
CA THR A 465 -9.68 0.51 -9.90
C THR A 465 -10.14 -0.08 -11.23
N GLU A 466 -11.43 -0.37 -11.33
CA GLU A 466 -12.00 -1.01 -12.51
C GLU A 466 -11.91 -0.12 -13.75
N PHE A 467 -12.22 1.17 -13.59
CA PHE A 467 -12.10 2.17 -14.66
C PHE A 467 -10.70 2.16 -15.25
N TRP A 468 -9.67 2.23 -14.40
CA TRP A 468 -8.26 2.22 -14.79
C TRP A 468 -7.87 0.96 -15.56
N MET A 469 -8.24 -0.22 -15.04
CA MET A 469 -7.92 -1.49 -15.70
C MET A 469 -8.54 -1.57 -17.09
N ARG A 470 -9.84 -1.25 -17.20
CA ARG A 470 -10.56 -1.27 -18.47
C ARG A 470 -10.06 -0.18 -19.43
N TRP A 471 -9.75 1.02 -18.94
CA TRP A 471 -9.21 2.12 -19.75
C TRP A 471 -7.83 1.79 -20.31
N ARG A 472 -6.95 1.15 -19.52
CA ARG A 472 -5.62 0.72 -20.00
C ARG A 472 -5.69 -0.40 -21.04
N GLU A 473 -6.63 -1.32 -20.90
CA GLU A 473 -6.76 -2.48 -21.80
C GLU A 473 -7.57 -2.15 -23.06
N HIS A 474 -8.64 -1.37 -22.90
CA HIS A 474 -9.61 -1.01 -23.95
C HIS A 474 -10.09 0.45 -23.76
N PRO A 475 -9.23 1.46 -24.04
CA PRO A 475 -9.54 2.86 -23.75
C PRO A 475 -10.82 3.36 -24.40
N ALA A 476 -11.08 2.99 -25.67
CA ALA A 476 -12.29 3.41 -26.39
C ALA A 476 -13.61 2.91 -25.76
N ALA A 477 -13.58 1.87 -24.92
CA ALA A 477 -14.77 1.36 -24.23
C ALA A 477 -15.13 2.18 -22.98
N ILE A 478 -14.17 2.90 -22.40
CA ILE A 478 -14.33 3.70 -21.18
C ILE A 478 -14.28 5.19 -21.48
N ASP A 479 -13.48 5.59 -22.45
CA ASP A 479 -13.25 6.97 -22.85
C ASP A 479 -13.24 7.07 -24.39
N PRO A 480 -14.42 6.95 -25.04
CA PRO A 480 -14.53 6.92 -26.50
C PRO A 480 -14.07 8.22 -27.17
N GLN A 481 -14.02 9.33 -26.43
CA GLN A 481 -13.65 10.66 -26.92
C GLN A 481 -12.22 11.07 -26.51
N GLY A 482 -11.50 10.24 -25.76
CA GLY A 482 -10.14 10.55 -25.30
C GLY A 482 -10.06 11.76 -24.36
N ARG A 483 -11.06 11.95 -23.49
CA ARG A 483 -11.14 13.08 -22.54
C ARG A 483 -10.39 12.85 -21.23
N VAL A 484 -9.86 11.66 -21.01
CA VAL A 484 -9.03 11.31 -19.85
C VAL A 484 -7.56 11.36 -20.25
N GLU A 485 -6.82 12.24 -19.59
CA GLU A 485 -5.37 12.35 -19.76
C GLU A 485 -4.66 11.70 -18.58
N LEU A 486 -3.62 10.90 -18.86
CA LEU A 486 -2.77 10.27 -17.87
C LEU A 486 -1.38 10.89 -17.94
N VAL A 487 -0.92 11.43 -16.83
CA VAL A 487 0.43 11.99 -16.67
C VAL A 487 1.10 11.46 -15.41
N ALA A 488 2.43 11.48 -15.37
CA ALA A 488 3.15 11.26 -14.13
C ALA A 488 3.23 12.56 -13.33
N GLU A 489 3.41 13.68 -14.00
CA GLU A 489 3.49 15.00 -13.39
C GLU A 489 2.47 15.95 -14.05
N PRO A 490 1.78 16.82 -13.29
CA PRO A 490 0.79 17.74 -13.84
C PRO A 490 1.33 18.65 -14.94
N ASP A 491 2.62 18.99 -14.91
CA ASP A 491 3.28 19.85 -15.91
C ASP A 491 3.47 19.18 -17.27
N GLU A 492 3.41 17.85 -17.33
CA GLU A 492 3.41 17.10 -18.59
C GLU A 492 2.06 17.23 -19.32
N ALA A 493 1.01 17.60 -18.57
CA ALA A 493 -0.33 17.66 -19.11
C ALA A 493 -0.52 18.91 -19.96
N SER A 494 -1.22 18.76 -21.09
CA SER A 494 -1.43 19.88 -22.02
C SER A 494 -2.11 21.07 -21.30
N PRO A 495 -1.75 22.34 -21.60
CA PRO A 495 -2.47 23.48 -21.05
C PRO A 495 -3.91 23.48 -21.55
N ILE A 496 -4.84 23.85 -20.67
CA ILE A 496 -6.26 24.00 -20.99
C ILE A 496 -6.65 25.47 -20.93
N ALA A 497 -7.64 25.88 -21.72
CA ALA A 497 -8.14 27.26 -21.69
C ALA A 497 -8.75 27.59 -20.31
N PRO A 498 -8.72 28.87 -19.88
CA PRO A 498 -9.34 29.28 -18.63
C PRO A 498 -10.79 28.80 -18.52
N SER A 499 -11.17 28.32 -17.34
CA SER A 499 -12.51 27.78 -17.05
C SER A 499 -12.92 26.49 -17.78
N THR A 500 -12.05 25.92 -18.63
CA THR A 500 -12.22 24.56 -19.17
C THR A 500 -11.89 23.53 -18.09
N VAL A 501 -12.54 22.38 -18.13
CA VAL A 501 -12.30 21.26 -17.21
C VAL A 501 -11.99 20.00 -18.01
N ARG A 502 -11.15 19.12 -17.46
CA ARG A 502 -10.83 17.81 -18.03
C ARG A 502 -10.78 16.74 -16.94
N HIS A 503 -10.70 15.48 -17.37
CA HIS A 503 -10.36 14.36 -16.48
C HIS A 503 -8.85 14.11 -16.53
N LEU A 504 -8.15 14.37 -15.43
CA LEU A 504 -6.70 14.21 -15.31
C LEU A 504 -6.37 13.13 -14.27
N MET A 505 -5.73 12.06 -14.71
CA MET A 505 -5.12 11.05 -13.84
C MET A 505 -3.64 11.36 -13.66
N ILE A 506 -3.20 11.52 -12.42
CA ILE A 506 -1.81 11.82 -12.07
C ILE A 506 -1.27 10.63 -11.28
N VAL A 507 -0.33 9.90 -11.87
CA VAL A 507 0.20 8.65 -11.31
C VAL A 507 1.71 8.61 -11.48
N HIS A 508 2.44 8.77 -10.38
CA HIS A 508 3.90 8.71 -10.43
C HIS A 508 4.38 7.34 -10.94
N HIS A 509 5.46 7.34 -11.73
CA HIS A 509 6.03 6.11 -12.27
C HIS A 509 6.61 5.16 -11.22
N ASP A 510 6.86 5.66 -10.01
CA ASP A 510 7.36 4.89 -8.87
C ASP A 510 6.30 4.64 -7.79
N ASP A 511 5.02 4.95 -8.06
CA ASP A 511 3.93 4.74 -7.10
C ASP A 511 3.52 3.25 -7.04
N PRO A 512 3.87 2.52 -5.95
CA PRO A 512 3.48 1.13 -5.81
C PRO A 512 1.97 0.95 -5.65
N VAL A 513 1.18 1.97 -5.29
CA VAL A 513 -0.28 1.84 -5.14
C VAL A 513 -0.94 1.54 -6.49
N ASN A 514 -0.47 2.16 -7.58
CA ASN A 514 -0.92 1.87 -8.95
C ASN A 514 -0.26 0.60 -9.52
N MET A 515 1.01 0.39 -9.18
CA MET A 515 1.83 -0.68 -9.76
C MET A 515 1.62 -2.05 -9.09
N TYR A 516 1.01 -2.13 -7.91
CA TYR A 516 0.79 -3.41 -7.22
C TYR A 516 -0.22 -4.31 -7.96
N SER A 517 -0.23 -5.60 -7.64
CA SER A 517 -1.33 -6.51 -7.98
C SER A 517 -1.17 -7.82 -7.23
N PHE A 518 -2.28 -8.39 -6.75
CA PHE A 518 -2.27 -9.75 -6.18
C PHE A 518 -1.82 -10.80 -7.18
N LYS A 519 -2.06 -10.57 -8.49
CA LYS A 519 -1.62 -11.48 -9.55
C LYS A 519 -0.09 -11.58 -9.63
N MET A 520 0.66 -10.59 -9.12
CA MET A 520 2.13 -10.58 -9.10
C MET A 520 2.76 -11.72 -8.30
N VAL A 521 1.99 -12.46 -7.50
CA VAL A 521 2.46 -13.70 -6.91
C VAL A 521 2.97 -14.67 -7.99
N LEU A 522 2.37 -14.67 -9.19
CA LEU A 522 2.74 -15.53 -10.31
C LEU A 522 2.89 -14.79 -11.65
N GLN A 523 2.04 -13.80 -11.93
CA GLN A 523 1.93 -13.09 -13.20
C GLN A 523 2.79 -11.82 -13.23
N PRO A 524 3.69 -11.64 -14.22
CA PRO A 524 4.39 -10.37 -14.40
C PRO A 524 3.39 -9.23 -14.65
N PRO A 525 3.50 -8.10 -13.93
CA PRO A 525 2.59 -6.96 -14.12
C PRO A 525 2.94 -6.18 -15.41
N TRP A 526 2.03 -5.29 -15.80
CA TRP A 526 2.11 -4.49 -17.04
C TRP A 526 3.41 -3.67 -17.14
N TRP A 527 3.88 -3.10 -16.02
CA TRP A 527 5.09 -2.26 -15.95
C TRP A 527 6.41 -3.04 -15.93
N MET A 528 6.38 -4.38 -15.81
CA MET A 528 7.58 -5.23 -15.86
C MET A 528 7.82 -5.90 -17.22
N GLY A 529 7.31 -5.29 -18.30
CA GLY A 529 7.56 -5.71 -19.68
C GLY A 529 9.02 -5.64 -20.12
N PRO A 530 9.28 -5.66 -21.44
CA PRO A 530 10.62 -5.50 -21.99
C PRO A 530 11.32 -4.27 -21.38
N PRO A 531 12.61 -4.36 -20.95
CA PRO A 531 13.28 -3.27 -20.24
C PRO A 531 13.28 -1.92 -20.96
N ALA A 532 13.24 -1.91 -22.30
CA ALA A 532 13.25 -0.69 -23.10
C ALA A 532 11.93 0.09 -23.07
N THR A 533 10.82 -0.56 -22.75
CA THR A 533 9.46 0.02 -22.78
C THR A 533 8.86 0.20 -21.39
N ARG A 534 9.68 0.10 -20.33
CA ARG A 534 9.20 0.27 -18.96
C ARG A 534 9.00 1.76 -18.64
N PRO A 535 8.07 2.10 -17.73
CA PRO A 535 7.94 3.47 -17.24
C PRO A 535 9.28 4.03 -16.72
N PRO A 536 9.55 5.34 -16.89
CA PRO A 536 10.84 5.97 -16.60
C PRO A 536 11.54 5.57 -15.31
N LEU A 537 10.81 5.53 -14.17
CA LEU A 537 11.38 5.23 -12.84
C LEU A 537 11.47 3.73 -12.51
N VAL A 538 11.02 2.85 -13.41
CA VAL A 538 11.03 1.41 -13.17
C VAL A 538 12.42 0.83 -13.48
N PRO A 539 13.06 0.10 -12.55
CA PRO A 539 14.38 -0.48 -12.78
C PRO A 539 14.42 -1.40 -14.01
N ARG A 540 15.37 -1.17 -14.93
CA ARG A 540 15.50 -1.92 -16.19
C ARG A 540 16.31 -3.22 -16.05
N GLU A 541 17.17 -3.27 -15.05
CA GLU A 541 18.03 -4.40 -14.70
C GLU A 541 17.29 -5.49 -13.91
N THR A 542 16.17 -5.16 -13.26
CA THR A 542 15.35 -6.10 -12.50
C THR A 542 14.48 -6.96 -13.42
N LYS A 543 14.35 -8.26 -13.12
CA LYS A 543 13.38 -9.15 -13.78
C LYS A 543 12.27 -9.52 -12.80
N PHE A 544 11.07 -9.70 -13.33
CA PHE A 544 9.98 -10.28 -12.56
C PHE A 544 10.35 -11.68 -12.06
N ARG A 545 10.19 -11.89 -10.76
CA ARG A 545 10.37 -13.17 -10.07
C ARG A 545 9.08 -13.45 -9.29
N PRO A 546 8.34 -14.51 -9.62
CA PRO A 546 7.16 -14.93 -8.85
C PRO A 546 7.47 -14.95 -7.36
N ILE A 547 6.51 -14.48 -6.54
CA ILE A 547 6.60 -14.32 -5.08
C ILE A 547 7.61 -13.28 -4.63
N THR A 548 8.87 -13.31 -5.12
CA THR A 548 9.89 -12.34 -4.74
C THR A 548 9.49 -10.93 -5.12
N THR A 549 9.10 -10.69 -6.38
CA THR A 549 8.64 -9.35 -6.80
C THR A 549 7.40 -8.93 -6.03
N PHE A 550 6.43 -9.84 -5.82
CA PHE A 550 5.26 -9.55 -4.99
C PHE A 550 5.65 -9.05 -3.60
N VAL A 551 6.48 -9.79 -2.86
CA VAL A 551 6.96 -9.41 -1.52
C VAL A 551 7.70 -8.07 -1.53
N LEU A 552 8.57 -7.84 -2.52
CA LEU A 552 9.31 -6.58 -2.62
C LEU A 552 8.38 -5.40 -2.90
N THR A 553 7.40 -5.54 -3.79
CA THR A 553 6.42 -4.49 -4.07
C THR A 553 5.46 -4.29 -2.90
N THR A 554 5.19 -5.29 -2.06
CA THR A 554 4.48 -5.11 -0.78
C THR A 554 5.27 -4.21 0.18
N MET A 555 6.59 -4.35 0.22
CA MET A 555 7.46 -3.45 1.00
C MET A 555 7.49 -2.05 0.39
N ASP A 556 7.52 -1.95 -0.94
CA ASP A 556 7.43 -0.65 -1.63
C ASP A 556 6.11 0.04 -1.26
N LEU A 557 4.98 -0.66 -1.25
CA LEU A 557 3.67 -0.15 -0.84
C LEU A 557 3.69 0.43 0.58
N LYS A 558 4.30 -0.28 1.54
CA LYS A 558 4.51 0.21 2.90
C LYS A 558 5.35 1.50 2.93
N ASN A 559 6.40 1.55 2.12
CA ASN A 559 7.35 2.67 2.12
C ASN A 559 6.79 3.92 1.42
N ALA A 560 5.92 3.75 0.43
CA ALA A 560 5.26 4.85 -0.27
C ALA A 560 4.30 5.67 0.61
N MET A 561 3.84 5.10 1.72
CA MET A 561 2.92 5.76 2.66
C MET A 561 3.63 6.65 3.68
N GLN A 562 4.96 6.81 3.60
CA GLN A 562 5.73 7.59 4.56
C GLN A 562 5.91 9.02 4.07
N SER A 563 5.10 9.94 4.59
CA SER A 563 5.24 11.39 4.37
C SER A 563 5.83 12.10 5.58
N LYS A 564 6.58 13.18 5.32
CA LYS A 564 7.03 14.12 6.35
C LYS A 564 6.22 15.41 6.24
N PRO A 565 5.63 15.91 7.33
CA PRO A 565 4.93 17.19 7.32
C PRO A 565 5.82 18.34 6.81
N GLY A 566 5.26 19.22 5.97
CA GLY A 566 5.92 20.37 5.35
C GLY A 566 6.86 20.04 4.19
N THR A 567 7.30 18.78 4.10
CA THR A 567 8.15 18.30 3.00
C THR A 567 7.28 17.60 1.96
N PHE A 568 6.96 18.29 0.86
CA PHE A 568 6.28 17.66 -0.27
C PHE A 568 7.34 17.28 -1.29
N VAL A 569 7.38 16.01 -1.63
CA VAL A 569 8.33 15.47 -2.60
C VAL A 569 7.58 14.55 -3.55
N ARG A 570 8.00 14.56 -4.82
CA ARG A 570 7.45 13.67 -5.83
C ARG A 570 8.09 12.29 -5.70
N LEU A 571 7.63 11.52 -4.72
CA LEU A 571 8.17 10.21 -4.40
C LEU A 571 7.06 9.24 -3.98
N GLY A 572 6.92 8.14 -4.73
CA GLY A 572 5.93 7.12 -4.41
C GLY A 572 4.50 7.69 -4.40
N HIS A 573 3.81 7.60 -3.27
CA HIS A 573 2.40 7.97 -3.16
C HIS A 573 2.16 9.30 -2.42
N ASP A 574 3.10 10.24 -2.52
CA ASP A 574 2.95 11.60 -1.99
C ASP A 574 2.57 12.59 -3.09
N TYR A 575 1.30 12.95 -3.17
CA TYR A 575 0.76 13.85 -4.20
C TYR A 575 0.59 15.29 -3.74
N ARG A 576 1.07 15.66 -2.54
CA ARG A 576 0.88 17.03 -2.00
C ARG A 576 1.57 18.09 -2.85
N ILE A 577 2.69 17.74 -3.49
CA ILE A 577 3.39 18.63 -4.43
C ILE A 577 2.58 18.89 -5.72
N GLU A 578 1.62 18.01 -6.03
CA GLU A 578 0.78 18.15 -7.23
C GLU A 578 -0.48 18.99 -7.00
N ALA A 579 -0.78 19.36 -5.75
CA ALA A 579 -2.07 19.93 -5.40
C ALA A 579 -2.43 21.17 -6.25
N ARG A 580 -1.54 22.18 -6.31
CA ARG A 580 -1.82 23.42 -7.04
C ARG A 580 -1.82 23.20 -8.55
N VAL A 581 -0.72 22.71 -9.11
CA VAL A 581 -0.57 22.55 -10.56
C VAL A 581 -1.59 21.55 -11.11
N GLY A 582 -1.86 20.46 -10.40
CA GLY A 582 -2.89 19.48 -10.74
C GLY A 582 -4.27 20.12 -10.88
N LEU A 583 -4.66 21.02 -9.98
CA LEU A 583 -5.93 21.74 -10.04
C LEU A 583 -5.99 22.75 -11.19
N GLU A 584 -4.93 23.52 -11.42
CA GLU A 584 -4.82 24.44 -12.56
C GLU A 584 -4.97 23.67 -13.89
N ARG A 585 -4.26 22.55 -14.00
CA ARG A 585 -4.26 21.65 -15.15
C ARG A 585 -5.56 20.87 -15.30
N SER A 586 -6.33 20.64 -14.25
CA SER A 586 -7.59 19.90 -14.33
C SER A 586 -8.79 20.80 -14.59
N PHE A 587 -8.83 21.99 -13.98
CA PHE A 587 -10.05 22.81 -13.88
C PHE A 587 -9.94 24.22 -14.48
N GLY A 588 -8.82 24.51 -15.15
CA GLY A 588 -8.60 25.78 -15.84
C GLY A 588 -8.56 26.95 -14.86
N LEU A 589 -8.09 26.68 -13.64
CA LEU A 589 -7.82 27.67 -12.61
C LEU A 589 -6.45 28.30 -12.87
N ALA A 590 -6.26 29.53 -12.41
CA ALA A 590 -5.03 30.27 -12.64
C ALA A 590 -4.58 31.02 -11.38
N SER A 591 -3.26 31.16 -11.26
CA SER A 591 -2.58 32.00 -10.31
C SER A 591 -1.45 32.75 -11.02
N SER A 592 -1.12 33.97 -10.57
CA SER A 592 0.12 34.63 -10.99
C SER A 592 1.33 33.86 -10.47
N PRO A 593 2.55 34.06 -11.03
CA PRO A 593 3.76 33.44 -10.48
C PRO A 593 3.98 33.72 -8.99
N GLU A 594 3.69 34.94 -8.53
CA GLU A 594 3.79 35.34 -7.13
C GLU A 594 2.74 34.62 -6.26
N GLN A 595 1.50 34.54 -6.74
CA GLN A 595 0.44 33.77 -6.07
C GLN A 595 0.79 32.28 -6.02
N ALA A 596 1.37 31.72 -7.07
CA ALA A 596 1.78 30.32 -7.11
C ALA A 596 2.81 30.01 -6.02
N GLU A 597 3.83 30.86 -5.85
CA GLU A 597 4.83 30.73 -4.78
C GLU A 597 4.23 30.93 -3.38
N ALA A 598 3.33 31.90 -3.23
CA ALA A 598 2.63 32.16 -1.97
C ALA A 598 1.75 30.96 -1.55
N ILE A 599 1.02 30.36 -2.49
CA ILE A 599 0.21 29.14 -2.26
C ILE A 599 1.13 28.00 -1.81
N GLU A 600 2.20 27.69 -2.54
CA GLU A 600 3.13 26.61 -2.18
C GLU A 600 3.72 26.79 -0.77
N THR A 601 4.08 28.02 -0.42
CA THR A 601 4.60 28.37 0.91
C THR A 601 3.54 28.17 1.98
N ALA A 602 2.33 28.70 1.76
CA ALA A 602 1.22 28.59 2.70
C ALA A 602 0.85 27.13 2.97
N LEU A 603 0.73 26.31 1.92
CA LEU A 603 0.38 24.88 2.03
C LEU A 603 1.38 24.12 2.93
N ARG A 604 2.69 24.35 2.75
CA ARG A 604 3.74 23.68 3.54
C ARG A 604 3.75 24.12 5.00
N GLN A 605 3.58 25.42 5.24
CA GLN A 605 3.56 25.99 6.59
C GLN A 605 2.33 25.50 7.37
N ARG A 606 1.16 25.51 6.72
CA ARG A 606 -0.08 25.05 7.34
C ARG A 606 -0.05 23.56 7.63
N GLU A 607 0.45 22.74 6.72
CA GLU A 607 0.61 21.30 6.97
C GLU A 607 1.48 21.01 8.20
N THR A 608 2.60 21.72 8.31
CA THR A 608 3.50 21.65 9.46
C THR A 608 2.78 22.05 10.75
N THR A 609 2.02 23.15 10.71
CA THR A 609 1.28 23.71 11.85
C THR A 609 0.25 22.71 12.39
N TRP A 610 -0.58 22.11 11.54
CA TRP A 610 -1.53 21.11 12.04
C TRP A 610 -0.86 19.81 12.47
N ALA A 611 0.21 19.39 11.80
CA ALA A 611 0.97 18.23 12.24
C ALA A 611 1.53 18.43 13.65
N ALA A 612 2.06 19.62 13.94
CA ALA A 612 2.51 20.01 15.27
C ALA A 612 1.36 20.02 16.29
N ARG A 613 0.23 20.70 15.99
CA ARG A 613 -0.96 20.73 16.85
C ARG A 613 -1.44 19.33 17.21
N ARG A 614 -1.55 18.45 16.22
CA ARG A 614 -1.96 17.04 16.40
C ARG A 614 -0.95 16.25 17.23
N MET A 615 0.34 16.47 17.03
CA MET A 615 1.39 15.80 17.80
C MET A 615 1.30 16.18 19.29
N VAL A 616 1.17 17.48 19.58
CA VAL A 616 1.04 18.01 20.95
C VAL A 616 -0.20 17.44 21.61
N ALA A 617 -1.37 17.56 20.96
CA ALA A 617 -2.64 17.08 21.51
C ALA A 617 -2.61 15.57 21.85
N ARG A 618 -2.05 14.73 20.97
CA ARG A 618 -1.91 13.28 21.24
C ARG A 618 -0.97 12.97 22.39
N LYS A 619 0.13 13.73 22.53
CA LYS A 619 1.08 13.55 23.65
C LYS A 619 0.42 13.93 24.97
N MET A 620 -0.28 15.06 25.00
CA MET A 620 -1.03 15.51 26.18
C MET A 620 -2.14 14.53 26.56
N ASP A 621 -2.95 14.08 25.61
CA ASP A 621 -4.02 13.10 25.89
C ASP A 621 -3.48 11.74 26.37
N ARG A 622 -2.34 11.27 25.82
CA ARG A 622 -1.67 10.06 26.33
C ARG A 622 -1.16 10.26 27.76
N ALA A 623 -0.58 11.41 28.05
CA ALA A 623 -0.13 11.74 29.41
C ALA A 623 -1.31 11.76 30.37
N ARG A 624 -2.41 12.43 30.01
CA ARG A 624 -3.67 12.45 30.75
C ARG A 624 -4.19 11.05 31.05
N ARG A 625 -4.39 10.22 30.01
CA ARG A 625 -4.86 8.82 30.18
C ARG A 625 -3.93 7.98 31.06
N SER A 626 -2.63 8.25 31.01
CA SER A 626 -1.64 7.58 31.88
C SER A 626 -1.78 8.00 33.34
N ILE A 627 -2.01 9.30 33.59
CA ILE A 627 -2.25 9.84 34.93
C ILE A 627 -3.56 9.29 35.49
N GLU A 628 -4.65 9.37 34.73
CA GLU A 628 -5.97 8.82 35.11
C GLU A 628 -5.89 7.34 35.48
N LYS A 629 -5.20 6.53 34.66
CA LYS A 629 -4.97 5.11 34.95
C LYS A 629 -4.20 4.89 36.25
N THR A 630 -3.22 5.73 36.53
CA THR A 630 -2.39 5.62 37.75
C THR A 630 -3.20 6.04 38.98
N LEU A 631 -3.95 7.14 38.90
CA LEU A 631 -4.85 7.60 39.98
C LEU A 631 -5.93 6.55 40.28
N ALA A 632 -6.51 5.94 39.24
CA ALA A 632 -7.49 4.86 39.39
C ALA A 632 -6.88 3.63 40.08
N GLN A 633 -5.62 3.28 39.79
CA GLN A 633 -4.91 2.20 40.49
C GLN A 633 -4.66 2.53 41.98
N TRP A 634 -4.57 3.81 42.34
CA TRP A 634 -4.38 4.27 43.71
C TRP A 634 -5.71 4.46 44.47
N GLY A 635 -6.86 4.25 43.82
CA GLY A 635 -8.17 4.49 44.42
C GLY A 635 -8.47 5.97 44.68
N ALA A 636 -7.72 6.88 44.06
CA ALA A 636 -7.97 8.31 44.16
C ALA A 636 -9.20 8.71 43.32
N PRO A 637 -10.00 9.70 43.74
CA PRO A 637 -11.07 10.25 42.91
C PRO A 637 -10.48 10.80 41.61
N ALA A 638 -11.28 10.74 40.53
CA ALA A 638 -10.89 11.29 39.23
C ALA A 638 -10.66 12.81 39.38
N ILE A 639 -9.40 13.22 39.32
CA ILE A 639 -9.03 14.64 39.21
C ILE A 639 -9.25 15.01 37.73
N ASP A 640 -10.00 16.08 37.47
CA ASP A 640 -10.02 16.65 36.12
C ASP A 640 -8.63 17.21 35.81
N VAL A 641 -7.92 16.56 34.90
CA VAL A 641 -6.54 16.91 34.55
C VAL A 641 -6.46 18.31 33.91
N ALA A 642 -7.59 18.91 33.51
CA ALA A 642 -7.68 20.30 33.12
C ALA A 642 -7.32 21.29 34.24
N ASP A 643 -7.44 20.89 35.50
CA ASP A 643 -7.15 21.73 36.69
C ASP A 643 -5.69 21.65 37.16
N LEU A 644 -4.84 20.85 36.49
CA LEU A 644 -3.41 20.79 36.81
C LEU A 644 -2.66 21.94 36.14
N ASP A 645 -2.69 23.11 36.77
CA ASP A 645 -1.77 24.22 36.48
C ASP A 645 -0.35 23.82 36.94
N PRO A 646 0.64 23.72 36.04
CA PRO A 646 2.03 23.41 36.41
C PRO A 646 2.64 24.42 37.40
N ALA A 647 2.09 25.64 37.48
CA ALA A 647 2.54 26.67 38.40
C ALA A 647 2.03 26.47 39.84
N GLN A 648 1.00 25.65 40.06
CA GLN A 648 0.40 25.41 41.40
C GLN A 648 0.94 24.14 42.09
N LEU A 649 1.88 23.41 41.46
CA LEU A 649 2.53 22.23 42.05
C LEU A 649 3.36 22.54 43.32
N GLY A 650 3.54 23.81 43.68
CA GLY A 650 4.21 24.25 44.91
C GLY A 650 3.37 24.17 46.19
N ASP A 651 2.04 24.14 46.11
CA ASP A 651 1.14 24.38 47.27
C ASP A 651 0.17 23.22 47.60
N LEU A 652 0.46 21.98 47.17
CA LEU A 652 -0.36 20.82 47.54
C LEU A 652 -0.06 20.33 48.99
N PRO A 653 -1.06 20.22 49.89
CA PRO A 653 -0.84 19.74 51.25
C PRO A 653 -0.44 18.25 51.31
N GLY A 654 0.66 17.98 52.02
CA GLY A 654 0.94 16.77 52.81
C GLY A 654 1.15 15.42 52.10
N ALA A 655 0.44 15.11 51.01
CA ALA A 655 0.52 13.80 50.35
C ALA A 655 1.43 13.78 49.11
N PHE A 656 1.74 14.95 48.52
CA PHE A 656 2.54 15.10 47.29
C PHE A 656 4.04 15.38 47.52
N ALA A 657 4.49 15.52 48.77
CA ALA A 657 5.90 15.78 49.11
C ALA A 657 6.88 14.68 48.66
N ARG A 658 6.39 13.48 48.27
CA ARG A 658 7.24 12.40 47.72
C ARG A 658 7.54 12.54 46.22
N LEU A 659 6.83 13.40 45.49
CA LEU A 659 7.07 13.61 44.05
C LEU A 659 8.19 14.61 43.77
N ALA A 660 8.50 15.52 44.71
CA ALA A 660 9.63 16.47 44.58
C ALA A 660 11.02 15.78 44.67
N ASN A 661 11.09 14.54 45.16
CA ASN A 661 12.35 13.81 45.32
C ASN A 661 12.72 12.88 44.14
N LEU A 662 11.98 12.93 43.01
CA LEU A 662 12.28 12.09 41.82
C LEU A 662 12.89 12.86 40.64
N SER A 663 13.17 14.16 40.81
CA SER A 663 13.88 14.97 39.81
C SER A 663 15.23 15.46 40.36
N GLY A 664 16.20 14.56 40.36
CA GLY A 664 17.62 14.90 40.48
C GLY A 664 18.44 13.86 39.72
N PRO A 665 19.34 14.25 38.80
CA PRO A 665 20.25 13.29 38.17
C PRO A 665 21.29 12.84 39.21
N PRO A 666 21.58 11.54 39.37
CA PRO A 666 22.80 11.14 40.05
C PRO A 666 23.97 11.36 39.09
N GLY A 667 24.85 12.29 39.43
CA GLY A 667 26.06 12.60 38.66
C GLY A 667 27.17 11.56 38.84
N SER A 668 27.72 11.09 37.72
CA SER A 668 29.14 10.99 37.35
C SER A 668 29.26 10.19 36.06
#